data_AF-A0A935REJ2-F1
#
_entry.id   AF-A0A935REJ2-F1
#
_cell.length_a   1.000
_cell.length_b   1.000
_cell.length_c   1.000
_cell.angle_alpha   90.00
_cell.angle_beta   90.00
_cell.angle_gamma   90.00
#
_symmetry.space_group_name_H-M   'P 1'
#
loop_
_entity.id
_entity.type
_entity.pdbx_description
1 polymer ?
#
loop_
_entity_poly.entity_id
_entity_poly.type
_entity_poly.pdbx_seq_one_letter_code
_entity_poly.pdbx_strand_id
1 'polypeptide(L)'
;MPEGAGKSAAPAANARLRDGANDAHFAGAFLNGDLLTQLPTEGTYLGAATTQSAEEPLPRASAQATLLGPEARLAVSRTGPVRVTYSRLRQRGLIPDVPIQESQVRLYQRRYLGRADTGTGVPYVEVEVPIHMVGEGNAFDGDDFFVFYGLRLREDGSWLGDLGAGPETVPGCGDPFEMNNEANIYWLACAQPSVGEAWRRMATTSLAAASGQPLANFRHQTRMEEQAAFRENLPSTVTDRMYLNLHTDTEASLALSPFWRPDPAGGTVNLTVAVAGFNNISRPLRFELVTDTANVTLLEEFNLTVASQVTRNYALTPAAINGASTKVVVSRGTGTPSFPFLFAYLNWFEIAYDALYQAVGGELRFHGGDTAGARPMEVTGFTSADVGLLEITDPRAPVFVTMQAGNVVQDGATWKLSVMPTQSGTRRVFHALGNFGSTGAVEFNYVKSSLADDPTDPTLLAGGNPDLVVVTHAQFRTALDRWVQHRIARSGGTLKVHVVDVQDLYDWYSGGLRDPWAVKRFCNHALTRWESWALAIVGDANENALGKRVLSQADGWATDWVPTHYHTQRALSYEPELMASDKWYATLQSGQNYPVEDFPRTQATPFDMLAGRLPCNSVAELDVMIDKIITVESPQAGQDWRRRGLFIADDEWSNGYGAEALLSLEYSPGELDFLESERDSLATQWATGTGVPMEACS
;
A
#
# COMPACT_ATOMS: atom_id res chain seq x y z
N MET A 1 -37.89 -1.13 29.72
CA MET A 1 -38.73 0.09 29.86
C MET A 1 -37.92 1.14 30.59
N PRO A 2 -37.92 2.42 30.18
CA PRO A 2 -39.02 3.08 29.49
C PRO A 2 -38.79 3.28 27.98
N GLU A 3 -39.92 3.16 27.30
CA GLU A 3 -40.19 3.58 25.93
C GLU A 3 -40.15 5.10 25.79
N GLY A 4 -39.83 5.58 24.58
CA GLY A 4 -40.27 6.89 24.11
C GLY A 4 -39.16 7.82 23.61
N ALA A 5 -38.80 7.70 22.32
CA ALA A 5 -38.29 8.82 21.54
C ALA A 5 -38.50 8.60 20.03
N GLY A 6 -39.42 9.39 19.46
CA GLY A 6 -39.40 9.90 18.08
C GLY A 6 -39.20 8.95 16.90
N LYS A 7 -40.31 8.56 16.24
CA LYS A 7 -40.29 8.20 14.82
C LYS A 7 -39.92 9.45 13.99
N SER A 8 -38.66 9.60 13.59
CA SER A 8 -38.33 10.49 12.47
C SER A 8 -38.55 9.73 11.16
N ALA A 9 -39.27 10.35 10.24
CA ALA A 9 -39.53 9.78 8.92
C ALA A 9 -38.23 9.73 8.12
N ALA A 10 -37.85 8.55 7.64
CA ALA A 10 -36.77 8.37 6.69
C ALA A 10 -37.19 8.92 5.30
N PRO A 11 -36.26 9.52 4.53
CA PRO A 11 -36.53 9.90 3.14
C PRO A 11 -36.85 8.68 2.28
N ALA A 12 -37.71 8.87 1.27
CA ALA A 12 -38.31 7.84 0.43
C ALA A 12 -37.36 7.06 -0.51
N ALA A 13 -36.05 7.13 -0.30
CA ALA A 13 -35.04 6.50 -1.17
C ALA A 13 -34.78 5.00 -0.88
N ASN A 14 -35.32 4.43 0.21
CA ASN A 14 -35.04 3.05 0.62
C ASN A 14 -36.16 2.04 0.30
N ALA A 15 -37.08 2.35 -0.61
CA ALA A 15 -38.16 1.44 -0.97
C ALA A 15 -37.70 0.20 -1.75
N ARG A 16 -36.52 0.24 -2.40
CA ARG A 16 -35.93 -0.87 -3.18
C ARG A 16 -35.15 -1.90 -2.37
N LEU A 17 -34.83 -1.61 -1.10
CA LEU A 17 -34.12 -2.54 -0.21
C LEU A 17 -35.07 -3.52 0.50
N ARG A 18 -36.38 -3.47 0.20
CA ARG A 18 -37.43 -4.11 1.03
C ARG A 18 -38.51 -4.87 0.27
N ASP A 19 -38.59 -4.78 -1.05
CA ASP A 19 -39.37 -5.76 -1.79
C ASP A 19 -38.45 -6.94 -2.12
N GLY A 20 -39.00 -8.16 -2.18
CA GLY A 20 -38.26 -9.34 -2.62
C GLY A 20 -37.84 -9.27 -4.10
N ALA A 21 -37.79 -8.08 -4.71
CA ALA A 21 -37.35 -7.89 -6.07
C ALA A 21 -35.85 -8.18 -6.21
N ASN A 22 -35.00 -7.86 -5.22
CA ASN A 22 -33.58 -8.21 -5.30
C ASN A 22 -33.36 -9.73 -5.35
N ASP A 23 -34.16 -10.50 -4.61
CA ASP A 23 -34.14 -11.97 -4.69
C ASP A 23 -34.68 -12.47 -6.04
N ALA A 24 -35.72 -11.83 -6.61
CA ALA A 24 -36.24 -12.15 -7.93
C ALA A 24 -35.26 -11.76 -9.07
N HIS A 25 -34.54 -10.64 -8.93
CA HIS A 25 -33.48 -10.20 -9.83
C HIS A 25 -32.24 -11.13 -9.73
N PHE A 26 -31.88 -11.57 -8.53
CA PHE A 26 -30.85 -12.58 -8.26
C PHE A 26 -31.20 -13.94 -8.88
N ALA A 27 -32.46 -14.35 -8.75
CA ALA A 27 -33.00 -15.57 -9.34
C ALA A 27 -33.24 -15.49 -10.87
N GLY A 28 -33.08 -14.31 -11.47
CA GLY A 28 -32.99 -14.14 -12.93
C GLY A 28 -31.55 -14.06 -13.46
N ALA A 29 -30.60 -13.61 -12.63
CA ALA A 29 -29.23 -13.33 -13.04
C ALA A 29 -28.19 -14.42 -12.67
N PHE A 30 -28.41 -15.15 -11.56
CA PHE A 30 -27.40 -16.04 -10.96
C PHE A 30 -27.90 -17.41 -10.51
N LEU A 31 -29.19 -17.57 -10.19
CA LEU A 31 -29.82 -18.85 -9.83
C LEU A 31 -31.17 -19.02 -10.56
N ASN A 32 -31.87 -20.12 -10.33
CA ASN A 32 -33.22 -20.35 -10.83
C ASN A 32 -34.25 -19.59 -9.95
N GLY A 33 -35.16 -18.84 -10.59
CA GLY A 33 -36.28 -18.07 -10.03
C GLY A 33 -36.89 -18.61 -8.74
N ASP A 34 -37.21 -19.90 -8.80
CA ASP A 34 -38.04 -20.59 -7.82
C ASP A 34 -37.29 -21.11 -6.59
N LEU A 35 -35.95 -21.14 -6.62
CA LEU A 35 -35.15 -21.72 -5.54
C LEU A 35 -35.04 -20.78 -4.32
N LEU A 36 -35.09 -19.47 -4.55
CA LEU A 36 -34.92 -18.45 -3.51
C LEU A 36 -36.21 -18.11 -2.77
N THR A 37 -37.37 -18.27 -3.43
CA THR A 37 -38.69 -18.04 -2.82
C THR A 37 -39.05 -19.09 -1.76
N GLN A 38 -38.26 -20.16 -1.65
CA GLN A 38 -38.44 -21.25 -0.68
C GLN A 38 -37.52 -21.16 0.55
N LEU A 39 -36.60 -20.18 0.60
CA LEU A 39 -35.73 -19.95 1.76
C LEU A 39 -36.38 -18.94 2.73
N PRO A 40 -36.25 -19.11 4.06
CA PRO A 40 -36.84 -18.18 5.01
C PRO A 40 -36.19 -16.80 4.92
N THR A 41 -36.94 -15.79 4.48
CA THR A 41 -36.52 -14.39 4.53
C THR A 41 -36.78 -13.81 5.93
N GLU A 42 -35.87 -14.04 6.88
CA GLU A 42 -35.84 -13.26 8.12
C GLU A 42 -34.66 -12.28 8.11
N GLY A 43 -34.99 -11.00 7.91
CA GLY A 43 -34.03 -9.90 7.95
C GLY A 43 -34.76 -8.57 8.18
N THR A 44 -35.14 -8.30 9.43
CA THR A 44 -35.70 -7.00 9.81
C THR A 44 -34.58 -5.97 9.88
N TYR A 45 -34.54 -5.06 8.90
CA TYR A 45 -33.67 -3.89 8.88
C TYR A 45 -33.90 -3.00 10.12
N LEU A 46 -32.91 -2.94 11.01
CA LEU A 46 -32.79 -1.88 12.03
C LEU A 46 -31.80 -0.84 11.48
N GLY A 47 -32.33 0.30 11.06
CA GLY A 47 -31.55 1.32 10.36
C GLY A 47 -30.32 1.77 11.16
N ALA A 48 -29.15 1.63 10.55
CA ALA A 48 -27.97 2.37 10.94
C ALA A 48 -28.13 3.81 10.46
N ALA A 49 -28.26 4.75 11.39
CA ALA A 49 -28.16 6.16 11.09
C ALA A 49 -26.68 6.50 10.83
N THR A 50 -26.29 6.67 9.57
CA THR A 50 -25.06 7.37 9.24
C THR A 50 -25.30 8.86 9.41
N THR A 51 -24.80 9.45 10.48
CA THR A 51 -24.63 10.90 10.58
C THR A 51 -23.51 11.33 9.63
N GLN A 52 -23.83 11.56 8.37
CA GLN A 52 -23.06 12.49 7.55
C GLN A 52 -23.64 13.88 7.82
N SER A 53 -22.90 14.69 8.57
CA SER A 53 -23.13 16.14 8.57
C SER A 53 -22.90 16.63 7.15
N ALA A 54 -23.97 17.13 6.52
CA ALA A 54 -23.86 17.91 5.30
C ALA A 54 -23.11 19.21 5.63
N GLU A 55 -21.80 19.22 5.47
CA GLU A 55 -21.05 20.47 5.34
C GLU A 55 -21.30 21.03 3.93
N GLU A 56 -21.53 22.34 3.87
CA GLU A 56 -21.70 23.06 2.60
C GLU A 56 -20.46 22.87 1.70
N PRO A 57 -20.63 22.77 0.37
CA PRO A 57 -19.52 22.66 -0.56
C PRO A 57 -18.70 23.96 -0.53
N LEU A 58 -17.59 23.95 0.19
CA LEU A 58 -16.56 24.98 0.08
C LEU A 58 -15.85 24.85 -1.28
N PRO A 59 -15.45 25.97 -1.90
CA PRO A 59 -14.95 25.99 -3.27
C PRO A 59 -13.67 25.14 -3.44
N ARG A 60 -13.65 24.37 -4.53
CA ARG A 60 -12.54 23.54 -4.99
C ARG A 60 -11.27 24.37 -5.17
N ALA A 61 -10.20 23.99 -4.47
CA ALA A 61 -8.83 24.41 -4.80
C ALA A 61 -8.14 23.27 -5.59
N SER A 62 -8.67 22.95 -6.76
CA SER A 62 -7.88 22.32 -7.82
C SER A 62 -7.58 23.43 -8.82
N ALA A 63 -6.32 23.83 -8.97
CA ALA A 63 -5.92 24.72 -10.05
C ALA A 63 -6.42 24.10 -11.38
N GLN A 64 -7.38 24.76 -12.05
CA GLN A 64 -7.94 24.28 -13.31
C GLN A 64 -6.91 24.50 -14.43
N ALA A 65 -5.88 23.65 -14.46
CA ALA A 65 -4.90 23.67 -15.52
C ALA A 65 -5.34 22.88 -16.74
N THR A 66 -4.81 23.29 -17.89
CA THR A 66 -4.95 22.55 -19.14
C THR A 66 -3.76 21.60 -19.27
N LEU A 67 -4.02 20.30 -19.19
CA LEU A 67 -3.01 19.27 -19.46
C LEU A 67 -2.55 19.36 -20.92
N LEU A 68 -1.24 19.21 -21.13
CA LEU A 68 -0.62 19.17 -22.46
C LEU A 68 -0.51 17.73 -23.01
N GLY A 69 -0.93 16.76 -22.21
CA GLY A 69 -0.98 15.33 -22.51
C GLY A 69 -1.16 14.51 -21.24
N PRO A 70 -1.06 13.17 -21.34
CA PRO A 70 -1.27 12.28 -20.20
C PRO A 70 -0.25 12.52 -19.10
N GLU A 71 -0.65 12.20 -17.88
CA GLU A 71 0.18 12.34 -16.69
C GLU A 71 1.04 11.10 -16.47
N ALA A 72 2.10 11.21 -15.67
CA ALA A 72 2.97 10.07 -15.33
C ALA A 72 3.00 9.83 -13.82
N ARG A 73 2.98 8.55 -13.44
CA ARG A 73 3.25 8.08 -12.08
C ARG A 73 4.76 7.89 -11.95
N LEU A 74 5.42 8.72 -11.13
CA LEU A 74 6.83 8.61 -10.79
C LEU A 74 7.01 7.83 -9.50
N ALA A 75 7.78 6.75 -9.56
CA ALA A 75 8.05 5.89 -8.41
C ALA A 75 9.27 6.37 -7.59
N VAL A 76 9.08 6.52 -6.28
CA VAL A 76 10.11 6.88 -5.30
C VAL A 76 10.22 5.79 -4.24
N SER A 77 11.31 5.03 -4.27
CA SER A 77 11.54 3.90 -3.35
C SER A 77 12.37 4.26 -2.11
N ARG A 78 12.93 5.47 -2.05
CA ARG A 78 13.79 5.93 -0.95
C ARG A 78 13.54 7.41 -0.69
N THR A 79 13.61 7.81 0.57
CA THR A 79 13.54 9.22 0.94
C THR A 79 14.83 9.94 0.55
N GLY A 80 14.69 11.11 -0.05
CA GLY A 80 15.82 11.95 -0.39
C GLY A 80 15.58 12.82 -1.63
N PRO A 81 16.61 13.55 -2.06
CA PRO A 81 16.62 14.32 -3.30
C PRO A 81 16.51 13.38 -4.51
N VAL A 82 15.47 13.56 -5.33
CA VAL A 82 15.21 12.78 -6.53
C VAL A 82 15.38 13.69 -7.75
N ARG A 83 16.23 13.27 -8.67
CA ARG A 83 16.48 13.92 -9.95
C ARG A 83 15.59 13.34 -11.04
N VAL A 84 14.98 14.20 -11.84
CA VAL A 84 14.13 13.83 -12.98
C VAL A 84 14.59 14.60 -14.21
N THR A 85 15.23 13.89 -15.15
CA THR A 85 15.79 14.50 -16.36
C THR A 85 14.81 14.48 -17.53
N TYR A 86 14.79 15.55 -18.33
CA TYR A 86 13.98 15.64 -19.55
C TYR A 86 14.26 14.47 -20.50
N SER A 87 15.54 14.21 -20.78
CA SER A 87 15.96 13.16 -21.71
C SER A 87 15.47 11.77 -21.29
N ARG A 88 15.44 11.49 -19.98
CA ARG A 88 14.92 10.23 -19.45
C ARG A 88 13.40 10.13 -19.57
N LEU A 89 12.69 11.20 -19.25
CA LEU A 89 11.23 11.27 -19.40
C LEU A 89 10.83 11.04 -20.87
N ARG A 90 11.51 11.71 -21.81
CA ARG A 90 11.30 11.51 -23.27
C ARG A 90 11.59 10.08 -23.71
N GLN A 91 12.73 9.53 -23.35
CA GLN A 91 13.11 8.17 -23.73
C GLN A 91 12.09 7.13 -23.25
N ARG A 92 11.40 7.39 -22.15
CA ARG A 92 10.41 6.50 -21.54
C ARG A 92 8.97 6.85 -21.87
N GLY A 93 8.72 7.89 -22.68
CA GLY A 93 7.37 8.32 -23.03
C GLY A 93 6.55 8.78 -21.82
N LEU A 94 7.21 9.33 -20.78
CA LEU A 94 6.56 9.79 -19.54
C LEU A 94 6.14 11.27 -19.58
N ILE A 95 6.35 11.94 -20.71
CA ILE A 95 5.89 13.29 -21.02
C ILE A 95 5.43 13.35 -22.47
N PRO A 96 4.48 14.25 -22.82
CA PRO A 96 3.91 14.30 -24.16
C PRO A 96 4.91 14.77 -25.22
N ASP A 97 4.69 14.35 -26.48
CA ASP A 97 5.54 14.69 -27.61
C ASP A 97 5.34 16.12 -28.16
N VAL A 98 5.34 17.11 -27.27
CA VAL A 98 5.16 18.54 -27.59
C VAL A 98 6.21 19.40 -26.86
N PRO A 99 6.52 20.62 -27.33
CA PRO A 99 7.34 21.56 -26.56
C PRO A 99 6.72 21.86 -25.20
N ILE A 100 7.53 21.79 -24.14
CA ILE A 100 7.12 22.04 -22.75
C ILE A 100 8.01 23.17 -22.24
N GLN A 101 7.43 24.14 -21.53
CA GLN A 101 8.18 25.14 -20.78
C GLN A 101 8.48 24.62 -19.39
N GLU A 102 9.60 25.03 -18.78
CA GLU A 102 9.90 24.71 -17.39
C GLU A 102 8.75 25.11 -16.45
N SER A 103 8.09 26.24 -16.73
CA SER A 103 6.91 26.72 -15.98
C SER A 103 5.67 25.83 -16.09
N GLN A 104 5.64 24.90 -17.04
CA GLN A 104 4.54 23.94 -17.26
C GLN A 104 4.80 22.58 -16.59
N VAL A 105 5.97 22.36 -15.98
CA VAL A 105 6.26 21.15 -15.22
C VAL A 105 5.64 21.26 -13.83
N ARG A 106 4.75 20.32 -13.51
CA ARG A 106 4.05 20.22 -12.23
C ARG A 106 4.26 18.85 -11.62
N LEU A 107 4.57 18.80 -10.33
CA LEU A 107 4.68 17.57 -9.55
C LEU A 107 3.76 17.65 -8.34
N TYR A 108 3.02 16.59 -8.07
CA TYR A 108 2.10 16.55 -6.93
C TYR A 108 1.84 15.12 -6.45
N GLN A 109 1.15 14.98 -5.32
CA GLN A 109 0.60 13.71 -4.86
C GLN A 109 -0.91 13.83 -4.71
N ARG A 110 -1.63 12.73 -4.93
CA ARG A 110 -3.08 12.67 -4.71
C ARG A 110 -3.35 12.08 -3.34
N ARG A 111 -4.19 12.75 -2.55
CA ARG A 111 -4.61 12.29 -1.22
C ARG A 111 -6.11 12.15 -1.16
N TYR A 112 -6.60 10.94 -0.98
CA TYR A 112 -8.00 10.73 -0.67
C TYR A 112 -8.36 11.45 0.63
N LEU A 113 -9.41 12.26 0.58
CA LEU A 113 -9.97 12.91 1.76
C LEU A 113 -11.48 12.69 1.76
N GLY A 114 -12.02 12.19 2.87
CA GLY A 114 -13.45 11.89 2.97
C GLY A 114 -14.36 13.09 2.65
N ARG A 115 -13.92 14.32 2.95
CA ARG A 115 -14.64 15.55 2.59
C ARG A 115 -14.61 15.89 1.09
N ALA A 116 -13.59 15.43 0.37
CA ALA A 116 -13.47 15.61 -1.08
C ALA A 116 -14.34 14.59 -1.82
N ASP A 117 -14.58 13.43 -1.21
CA ASP A 117 -15.49 12.41 -1.76
C ASP A 117 -16.96 12.80 -1.56
N THR A 118 -17.43 13.71 -2.39
CA THR A 118 -18.86 14.08 -2.47
C THR A 118 -19.68 13.05 -3.24
N GLY A 119 -19.05 11.99 -3.77
CA GLY A 119 -19.61 11.02 -4.73
C GLY A 119 -20.02 11.63 -6.08
N THR A 120 -19.60 12.87 -6.36
CA THR A 120 -19.68 13.51 -7.69
C THR A 120 -18.42 14.32 -7.94
N GLY A 121 -17.49 13.75 -8.72
CA GLY A 121 -16.18 14.34 -9.02
C GLY A 121 -15.04 13.69 -8.26
N VAL A 122 -13.92 14.41 -8.18
CA VAL A 122 -12.63 13.88 -7.72
C VAL A 122 -12.61 13.72 -6.19
N PRO A 123 -12.37 12.51 -5.63
CA PRO A 123 -12.43 12.23 -4.20
C PRO A 123 -11.09 12.47 -3.47
N TYR A 124 -10.13 13.07 -4.18
CA TYR A 124 -8.82 13.41 -3.66
C TYR A 124 -8.51 14.89 -3.81
N VAL A 125 -7.55 15.32 -3.03
CA VAL A 125 -6.88 16.61 -3.19
C VAL A 125 -5.48 16.39 -3.75
N GLU A 126 -5.03 17.35 -4.55
CA GLU A 126 -3.70 17.36 -5.11
C GLU A 126 -2.78 18.20 -4.23
N VAL A 127 -1.81 17.55 -3.59
CA VAL A 127 -0.81 18.22 -2.77
C VAL A 127 0.41 18.46 -3.64
N GLU A 128 0.61 19.71 -4.05
CA GLU A 128 1.77 20.06 -4.89
C GLU A 128 3.09 19.85 -4.16
N VAL A 129 4.01 19.19 -4.86
CA VAL A 129 5.36 18.89 -4.38
C VAL A 129 6.31 19.92 -4.97
N PRO A 130 6.99 20.72 -4.12
CA PRO A 130 7.94 21.72 -4.60
C PRO A 130 9.08 21.09 -5.40
N ILE A 131 9.32 21.61 -6.60
CA ILE A 131 10.46 21.23 -7.43
C ILE A 131 11.44 22.39 -7.58
N HIS A 132 12.73 22.08 -7.69
CA HIS A 132 13.77 23.00 -8.09
C HIS A 132 14.16 22.70 -9.54
N MET A 133 13.97 23.67 -10.44
CA MET A 133 14.39 23.55 -11.84
C MET A 133 15.89 23.79 -11.96
N VAL A 134 16.55 22.93 -12.72
CA VAL A 134 17.94 23.11 -13.16
C VAL A 134 17.92 23.08 -14.68
N GLY A 135 17.96 24.28 -15.25
CA GLY A 135 17.84 24.55 -16.68
C GLY A 135 18.03 26.03 -16.95
N GLU A 136 17.66 26.46 -18.15
CA GLU A 136 17.87 27.83 -18.64
C GLU A 136 16.71 28.79 -18.28
N GLY A 137 15.64 28.29 -17.67
CA GLY A 137 14.45 29.07 -17.32
C GLY A 137 13.48 29.27 -18.49
N ASN A 138 13.55 28.45 -19.53
CA ASN A 138 12.81 28.59 -20.78
C ASN A 138 12.02 27.31 -21.13
N ALA A 139 12.35 26.64 -22.23
CA ALA A 139 11.88 25.32 -22.55
C ALA A 139 12.45 24.31 -21.55
N PHE A 140 11.69 23.25 -21.24
CA PHE A 140 12.20 22.08 -20.54
C PHE A 140 12.65 21.08 -21.61
N ASP A 141 13.93 21.10 -21.98
CA ASP A 141 14.51 20.28 -23.03
C ASP A 141 15.97 19.87 -22.77
N GLY A 142 16.63 19.25 -23.76
CA GLY A 142 18.05 18.92 -23.69
C GLY A 142 18.50 18.20 -22.42
N ASP A 143 19.38 18.88 -21.67
CA ASP A 143 19.99 18.42 -20.43
C ASP A 143 19.26 18.91 -19.17
N ASP A 144 18.11 19.58 -19.32
CA ASP A 144 17.33 20.10 -18.20
C ASP A 144 16.83 18.97 -17.29
N PHE A 145 16.74 19.30 -16.02
CA PHE A 145 16.17 18.40 -15.03
C PHE A 145 15.56 19.18 -13.88
N PHE A 146 14.91 18.42 -13.01
CA PHE A 146 14.43 18.96 -11.76
C PHE A 146 14.73 18.06 -10.60
N VAL A 147 14.86 18.69 -9.44
CA VAL A 147 15.04 17.99 -8.18
C VAL A 147 13.83 18.24 -7.30
N PHE A 148 13.32 17.19 -6.68
CA PHE A 148 12.34 17.27 -5.60
C PHE A 148 12.80 16.43 -4.40
N TYR A 149 12.21 16.64 -3.23
CA TYR A 149 12.48 15.79 -2.08
C TYR A 149 11.39 14.72 -1.98
N GLY A 150 11.74 13.48 -2.35
CA GLY A 150 10.85 12.34 -2.30
C GLY A 150 10.83 11.68 -0.92
N LEU A 151 9.70 11.04 -0.58
CA LEU A 151 9.50 10.27 0.64
C LEU A 151 9.24 8.80 0.29
N ARG A 152 9.97 7.89 0.96
CA ARG A 152 9.64 6.46 1.03
C ARG A 152 8.25 6.29 1.67
N LEU A 153 7.50 5.26 1.27
CA LEU A 153 6.13 4.98 1.76
C LEU A 153 6.03 5.04 3.28
N ARG A 154 6.91 4.31 3.99
CA ARG A 154 6.95 4.27 5.46
C ARG A 154 7.18 5.64 6.12
N GLU A 155 7.85 6.56 5.42
CA GLU A 155 8.15 7.91 5.92
C GLU A 155 7.08 8.93 5.50
N ASP A 156 6.18 8.55 4.60
CA ASP A 156 5.04 9.34 4.15
C ASP A 156 3.82 9.10 5.06
N GLY A 157 3.98 9.44 6.34
CA GLY A 157 2.91 9.40 7.35
C GLY A 157 1.98 10.62 7.29
N SER A 158 0.91 10.64 8.10
CA SER A 158 -0.01 11.78 8.17
C SER A 158 0.67 13.05 8.66
N TRP A 159 0.14 14.21 8.26
CA TRP A 159 0.65 15.52 8.69
C TRP A 159 -0.49 16.53 8.82
N LEU A 160 -0.24 17.61 9.55
CA LEU A 160 -1.14 18.77 9.59
C LEU A 160 -0.80 19.69 8.40
N GLY A 161 -1.75 19.92 7.51
CA GLY A 161 -1.61 20.79 6.36
C GLY A 161 -2.80 21.72 6.20
N ASP A 162 -2.65 22.81 5.46
CA ASP A 162 -3.77 23.65 5.03
C ASP A 162 -3.92 23.50 3.52
N LEU A 163 -5.01 22.87 3.09
CA LEU A 163 -5.31 22.62 1.69
C LEU A 163 -6.44 23.55 1.18
N GLY A 164 -6.53 24.75 1.76
CA GLY A 164 -7.47 25.81 1.36
C GLY A 164 -8.75 25.88 2.20
N ALA A 165 -8.91 24.99 3.19
CA ALA A 165 -10.03 24.98 4.12
C ALA A 165 -9.59 25.21 5.58
N GLY A 166 -8.36 25.66 5.79
CA GLY A 166 -7.72 25.75 7.10
C GLY A 166 -6.95 24.48 7.47
N PRO A 167 -6.30 24.45 8.65
CA PRO A 167 -5.49 23.32 9.07
C PRO A 167 -6.32 22.05 9.26
N GLU A 168 -5.94 20.99 8.55
CA GLU A 168 -6.55 19.65 8.62
C GLU A 168 -5.48 18.56 8.66
N THR A 169 -5.84 17.38 9.17
CA THR A 169 -4.95 16.21 9.11
C THR A 169 -5.05 15.57 7.74
N VAL A 170 -3.97 15.63 6.97
CA VAL A 170 -3.86 14.96 5.69
C VAL A 170 -3.30 13.55 5.92
N PRO A 171 -3.94 12.49 5.41
CA PRO A 171 -3.46 11.13 5.57
C PRO A 171 -2.15 10.92 4.80
N GLY A 172 -1.33 9.98 5.28
CA GLY A 172 -0.13 9.52 4.59
C GLY A 172 -0.43 8.71 3.33
N CYS A 173 0.54 7.93 2.85
CA CYS A 173 0.35 7.00 1.72
C CYS A 173 -0.56 5.81 2.05
N GLY A 174 -0.68 5.45 3.33
CA GLY A 174 -1.50 4.35 3.83
C GLY A 174 -0.94 2.94 3.61
N ASP A 175 0.32 2.82 3.16
CA ASP A 175 1.09 1.58 3.17
C ASP A 175 2.39 1.73 3.99
N PRO A 176 2.29 2.00 5.31
CA PRO A 176 3.47 2.29 6.14
C PRO A 176 4.38 1.08 6.39
N PHE A 177 3.95 -0.11 6.01
CA PHE A 177 4.72 -1.36 6.10
C PHE A 177 5.26 -1.84 4.75
N GLU A 178 4.90 -1.17 3.65
CA GLU A 178 5.34 -1.53 2.30
C GLU A 178 4.95 -2.97 1.94
N MET A 179 3.71 -3.33 2.30
CA MET A 179 3.18 -4.67 2.07
C MET A 179 2.60 -4.83 0.67
N ASN A 180 2.07 -3.73 0.13
CA ASN A 180 1.36 -3.72 -1.15
C ASN A 180 2.17 -3.01 -2.24
N ASN A 181 3.06 -2.08 -1.87
CA ASN A 181 3.76 -1.20 -2.78
C ASN A 181 5.27 -1.17 -2.51
N GLU A 182 6.09 -1.17 -3.57
CA GLU A 182 7.55 -1.07 -3.46
C GLU A 182 8.09 0.38 -3.53
N ALA A 183 7.22 1.33 -3.83
CA ALA A 183 7.57 2.73 -4.02
C ALA A 183 6.36 3.63 -3.77
N ASN A 184 6.63 4.84 -3.30
CA ASN A 184 5.64 5.91 -3.23
C ASN A 184 5.42 6.50 -4.63
N ILE A 185 4.23 7.04 -4.88
CA ILE A 185 3.83 7.57 -6.18
C ILE A 185 3.72 9.09 -6.14
N TYR A 186 4.33 9.73 -7.14
CA TYR A 186 4.28 11.16 -7.41
C TYR A 186 3.75 11.37 -8.82
N TRP A 187 2.75 12.23 -8.98
CA TRP A 187 2.14 12.54 -10.27
C TRP A 187 2.89 13.69 -10.94
N LEU A 188 3.41 13.43 -12.13
CA LEU A 188 4.03 14.41 -13.02
C LEU A 188 3.03 14.79 -14.10
N ALA A 189 2.76 16.08 -14.21
CA ALA A 189 1.94 16.65 -15.27
C ALA A 189 2.71 17.73 -16.03
N CYS A 190 2.61 17.69 -17.35
CA CYS A 190 2.95 18.82 -18.21
C CYS A 190 1.66 19.59 -18.45
N ALA A 191 1.51 20.73 -17.78
CA ALA A 191 0.24 21.43 -17.69
C ALA A 191 0.43 22.95 -17.73
N GLN A 192 -0.41 23.62 -18.51
CA GLN A 192 -0.46 25.07 -18.51
C GLN A 192 -1.18 25.58 -17.25
N PRO A 193 -0.52 26.33 -16.36
CA PRO A 193 -1.18 26.91 -15.20
C PRO A 193 -2.23 27.95 -15.65
N SER A 194 -3.26 28.13 -14.83
CA SER A 194 -4.28 29.15 -15.04
C SER A 194 -3.66 30.55 -15.06
N VAL A 195 -4.36 31.50 -15.66
CA VAL A 195 -3.87 32.89 -15.75
C VAL A 195 -3.67 33.48 -14.35
N GLY A 196 -2.43 33.91 -14.06
CA GLY A 196 -2.05 34.48 -12.76
C GLY A 196 -1.64 33.46 -11.70
N GLU A 197 -1.67 32.16 -12.03
CA GLU A 197 -1.20 31.08 -11.18
C GLU A 197 0.17 30.57 -11.62
N ALA A 198 0.89 29.89 -10.72
CA ALA A 198 2.14 29.23 -11.01
C ALA A 198 2.22 27.93 -10.20
N TRP A 199 2.87 26.92 -10.79
CA TRP A 199 3.13 25.66 -10.09
C TRP A 199 4.12 25.86 -8.94
N ARG A 200 3.96 25.04 -7.89
CA ARG A 200 4.82 25.10 -6.73
C ARG A 200 6.28 24.83 -7.12
N ARG A 201 7.15 25.73 -6.66
CA ARG A 201 8.61 25.61 -6.75
C ARG A 201 9.18 25.55 -5.34
N MET A 202 10.37 24.96 -5.19
CA MET A 202 11.10 25.07 -3.93
C MET A 202 11.34 26.55 -3.63
N ALA A 203 11.05 26.96 -2.40
CA ALA A 203 11.46 28.29 -1.94
C ALA A 203 12.99 28.37 -1.93
N THR A 204 13.54 29.56 -2.10
CA THR A 204 14.98 29.78 -2.06
C THR A 204 15.38 30.61 -0.85
N THR A 205 16.51 30.29 -0.23
CA THR A 205 17.12 31.09 0.83
C THR A 205 18.63 31.17 0.65
N SER A 206 19.32 31.95 1.48
CA SER A 206 20.79 32.01 1.50
C SER A 206 21.28 31.93 2.94
N LEU A 207 22.43 31.29 3.15
CA LEU A 207 23.10 31.20 4.44
C LEU A 207 24.49 31.80 4.35
N ALA A 208 24.86 32.65 5.31
CA ALA A 208 26.24 33.13 5.41
C ALA A 208 27.21 31.95 5.62
N ALA A 209 28.46 32.11 5.17
CA ALA A 209 29.52 31.15 5.47
C ALA A 209 29.74 31.03 6.99
N ALA A 210 30.24 29.88 7.44
CA ALA A 210 30.54 29.65 8.84
C ALA A 210 31.57 30.68 9.35
N SER A 211 31.35 31.19 10.57
CA SER A 211 32.32 32.03 11.28
C SER A 211 32.47 31.56 12.72
N GLY A 212 33.63 31.80 13.33
CA GLY A 212 33.97 31.23 14.63
C GLY A 212 34.42 29.76 14.55
N GLN A 213 34.23 29.00 15.63
CA GLN A 213 34.58 27.58 15.70
C GLN A 213 33.42 26.74 15.14
N PRO A 214 33.60 26.00 14.03
CA PRO A 214 32.57 25.10 13.51
C PRO A 214 32.23 23.99 14.49
N LEU A 215 30.99 23.49 14.40
CA LEU A 215 30.58 22.28 15.12
C LEU A 215 31.41 21.08 14.66
N ALA A 216 31.91 20.28 15.60
CA ALA A 216 32.74 19.11 15.30
C ALA A 216 31.93 17.94 14.72
N ASN A 217 30.73 17.72 15.25
CA ASN A 217 29.87 16.59 14.90
C ASN A 217 28.39 16.95 15.07
N PHE A 218 27.52 16.01 14.71
CA PHE A 218 26.09 16.07 15.00
C PHE A 218 25.56 14.68 15.34
N ARG A 219 24.50 14.62 16.16
CA ARG A 219 23.83 13.35 16.46
C ARG A 219 23.05 12.86 15.23
N HIS A 220 23.55 11.85 14.54
CA HIS A 220 22.86 11.18 13.46
C HIS A 220 21.96 10.07 14.01
N GLN A 221 20.80 9.86 13.40
CA GLN A 221 19.91 8.75 13.65
C GLN A 221 19.34 8.25 12.33
N THR A 222 19.37 6.94 12.12
CA THR A 222 18.85 6.34 10.90
C THR A 222 18.34 4.93 11.15
N ARG A 223 17.26 4.58 10.44
CA ARG A 223 16.63 3.27 10.44
C ARG A 223 16.88 2.60 9.09
N MET A 224 17.33 1.36 9.14
CA MET A 224 17.56 0.51 7.98
C MET A 224 16.57 -0.64 8.00
N GLU A 225 15.92 -0.88 6.86
CA GLU A 225 14.87 -1.88 6.69
C GLU A 225 14.71 -2.20 5.21
N GLU A 226 14.66 -3.49 4.86
CA GLU A 226 14.56 -3.98 3.49
C GLU A 226 13.49 -5.07 3.37
N GLN A 227 12.60 -4.90 2.38
CA GLN A 227 11.52 -5.83 2.09
C GLN A 227 11.97 -6.85 1.07
N ALA A 228 12.50 -7.98 1.54
CA ALA A 228 13.07 -9.02 0.71
C ALA A 228 12.37 -10.38 0.84
N ALA A 229 11.54 -10.61 1.86
CA ALA A 229 10.81 -11.83 2.09
C ALA A 229 9.47 -11.53 2.77
N PHE A 230 8.43 -12.28 2.41
CA PHE A 230 7.12 -12.24 3.05
C PHE A 230 7.02 -13.32 4.14
N ARG A 231 6.23 -13.06 5.18
CA ARG A 231 5.86 -14.00 6.24
C ARG A 231 4.36 -13.94 6.52
N GLU A 232 3.68 -15.09 6.45
CA GLU A 232 2.24 -15.21 6.74
C GLU A 232 1.89 -15.15 8.24
N ASN A 233 2.76 -15.69 9.11
CA ASN A 233 2.41 -16.03 10.51
C ASN A 233 2.51 -14.88 11.53
N LEU A 234 1.83 -13.75 11.32
CA LEU A 234 1.56 -12.73 12.36
C LEU A 234 0.16 -12.15 12.18
N PRO A 235 -0.78 -12.40 13.11
CA PRO A 235 -2.19 -12.15 12.86
C PRO A 235 -2.61 -10.76 13.30
N SER A 236 -1.80 -9.78 12.93
CA SER A 236 -2.10 -8.38 13.08
C SER A 236 -1.96 -7.71 11.73
N THR A 237 -2.92 -6.87 11.40
CA THR A 237 -2.91 -6.04 10.19
C THR A 237 -1.97 -4.84 10.32
N VAL A 238 -1.54 -4.53 11.55
CA VAL A 238 -0.59 -3.45 11.85
C VAL A 238 0.81 -3.96 12.16
N THR A 239 1.07 -5.25 11.89
CA THR A 239 2.41 -5.82 12.06
C THR A 239 3.03 -6.04 10.70
N ASP A 240 4.31 -5.72 10.59
CA ASP A 240 5.07 -5.92 9.38
C ASP A 240 5.09 -7.40 8.98
N ARG A 241 4.91 -7.66 7.69
CA ARG A 241 4.97 -9.01 7.09
C ARG A 241 6.12 -9.15 6.12
N MET A 242 6.83 -8.06 5.89
CA MET A 242 7.97 -8.01 5.01
C MET A 242 9.25 -7.93 5.86
N TYR A 243 10.25 -8.70 5.46
CA TYR A 243 11.48 -8.91 6.22
C TYR A 243 12.68 -9.02 5.28
N LEU A 244 13.88 -8.91 5.84
CA LEU A 244 15.13 -8.95 5.06
C LEU A 244 15.50 -10.36 4.56
N ASN A 245 15.10 -11.40 5.29
CA ASN A 245 15.58 -12.77 5.05
C ASN A 245 14.43 -13.79 5.06
N LEU A 246 14.66 -14.98 4.52
CA LEU A 246 13.78 -16.11 4.81
C LEU A 246 14.13 -16.69 6.18
N HIS A 247 13.16 -17.26 6.88
CA HIS A 247 13.43 -18.02 8.10
C HIS A 247 14.39 -19.20 7.86
N THR A 248 14.52 -19.67 6.61
CA THR A 248 15.46 -20.72 6.18
C THR A 248 16.84 -20.18 5.81
N ASP A 249 17.09 -18.87 5.88
CA ASP A 249 18.45 -18.36 5.68
C ASP A 249 19.33 -18.79 6.88
N THR A 250 20.62 -19.03 6.64
CA THR A 250 21.58 -19.43 7.71
C THR A 250 22.16 -18.24 8.45
N GLU A 251 22.11 -17.07 7.81
CA GLU A 251 22.55 -15.77 8.30
C GLU A 251 21.71 -14.70 7.60
N ALA A 252 21.42 -13.60 8.30
CA ALA A 252 20.84 -12.40 7.73
C ALA A 252 21.70 -11.21 8.10
N SER A 253 21.91 -10.27 7.18
CA SER A 253 22.67 -9.07 7.51
C SER A 253 22.14 -7.84 6.81
N LEU A 254 22.02 -6.74 7.55
CA LEU A 254 21.60 -5.45 7.02
C LEU A 254 22.73 -4.45 7.20
N ALA A 255 23.13 -3.81 6.09
CA ALA A 255 24.26 -2.90 6.06
C ALA A 255 23.85 -1.44 6.25
N LEU A 256 24.74 -0.70 6.90
CA LEU A 256 24.73 0.74 7.03
C LEU A 256 25.93 1.31 6.29
N SER A 257 25.71 1.62 5.01
CA SER A 257 26.65 2.32 4.14
C SER A 257 25.87 2.60 2.84
N PRO A 258 25.96 3.80 2.24
CA PRO A 258 27.22 4.49 1.96
C PRO A 258 27.51 5.77 2.76
N PHE A 259 26.57 6.36 3.50
CA PHE A 259 26.71 7.71 4.08
C PHE A 259 27.25 7.77 5.52
N TRP A 260 28.07 6.78 5.89
CA TRP A 260 28.48 6.49 7.26
C TRP A 260 29.82 7.15 7.64
N ARG A 261 29.82 8.09 8.61
CA ARG A 261 31.04 8.73 9.17
C ARG A 261 30.93 9.00 10.68
N PRO A 262 31.11 7.98 11.52
CA PRO A 262 31.05 8.15 12.96
C PRO A 262 32.23 8.98 13.46
N ASP A 263 31.97 9.82 14.45
CA ASP A 263 33.02 10.52 15.19
C ASP A 263 33.65 9.55 16.21
N PRO A 264 34.94 9.20 16.10
CA PRO A 264 35.61 8.33 17.07
C PRO A 264 35.64 8.90 18.50
N ALA A 265 35.48 10.21 18.66
CA ALA A 265 35.41 10.91 19.94
C ALA A 265 33.96 11.24 20.36
N GLY A 266 32.96 10.71 19.65
CA GLY A 266 31.55 10.93 19.92
C GLY A 266 31.05 10.35 21.26
N GLY A 267 29.78 10.58 21.56
CA GLY A 267 29.07 9.98 22.68
C GLY A 267 28.66 8.51 22.43
N THR A 268 27.94 7.93 23.39
CA THR A 268 27.40 6.57 23.30
C THR A 268 26.60 6.35 22.02
N VAL A 269 26.85 5.22 21.37
CA VAL A 269 26.11 4.74 20.21
C VAL A 269 24.93 3.91 20.69
N ASN A 270 23.72 4.23 20.23
CA ASN A 270 22.53 3.43 20.53
C ASN A 270 22.16 2.64 19.28
N LEU A 271 22.18 1.32 19.36
CA LEU A 271 21.76 0.42 18.30
C LEU A 271 20.52 -0.36 18.77
N THR A 272 19.46 -0.32 17.99
CA THR A 272 18.22 -1.03 18.22
C THR A 272 17.99 -2.00 17.07
N VAL A 273 17.82 -3.29 17.34
CA VAL A 273 17.62 -4.33 16.31
C VAL A 273 16.28 -5.00 16.55
N ALA A 274 15.45 -5.12 15.51
CA ALA A 274 14.20 -5.85 15.55
C ALA A 274 14.30 -7.16 14.79
N VAL A 275 13.90 -8.24 15.45
CA VAL A 275 13.83 -9.59 14.89
C VAL A 275 12.47 -10.20 15.19
N ALA A 276 11.91 -10.95 14.26
CA ALA A 276 10.67 -11.66 14.45
C ALA A 276 10.90 -13.17 14.46
N GLY A 277 10.40 -13.84 15.50
CA GLY A 277 10.47 -15.31 15.60
C GLY A 277 9.34 -15.94 14.81
N PHE A 278 9.62 -17.02 14.08
CA PHE A 278 8.61 -17.70 13.25
C PHE A 278 7.62 -18.54 14.07
N ASN A 279 8.06 -19.09 15.20
CA ASN A 279 7.25 -19.91 16.10
C ASN A 279 7.75 -19.78 17.55
N ASN A 280 7.09 -20.48 18.48
CA ASN A 280 7.42 -20.42 19.92
C ASN A 280 8.55 -21.39 20.34
N ILE A 281 9.29 -21.97 19.39
CA ILE A 281 10.40 -22.86 19.74
C ILE A 281 11.63 -22.00 20.06
N SER A 282 12.28 -22.25 21.19
CA SER A 282 13.50 -21.56 21.60
C SER A 282 14.60 -21.69 20.54
N ARG A 283 15.09 -20.55 20.03
CA ARG A 283 16.20 -20.45 19.07
C ARG A 283 17.29 -19.53 19.60
N PRO A 284 18.51 -20.02 19.84
CA PRO A 284 19.61 -19.14 20.16
C PRO A 284 20.03 -18.41 18.89
N LEU A 285 19.94 -17.09 18.93
CA LEU A 285 20.41 -16.17 17.90
C LEU A 285 21.65 -15.45 18.41
N ARG A 286 22.59 -15.21 17.51
CA ARG A 286 23.82 -14.46 17.76
C ARG A 286 23.76 -13.18 16.95
N PHE A 287 23.87 -12.06 17.64
CA PHE A 287 23.84 -10.73 17.05
C PHE A 287 25.24 -10.15 17.06
N GLU A 288 25.73 -9.77 15.89
CA GLU A 288 27.05 -9.21 15.71
C GLU A 288 26.96 -7.88 14.97
N LEU A 289 27.80 -6.94 15.36
CA LEU A 289 28.10 -5.77 14.57
C LEU A 289 29.43 -6.01 13.85
N VAL A 290 29.41 -5.92 12.53
CA VAL A 290 30.60 -6.09 11.70
C VAL A 290 30.98 -4.74 11.08
N THR A 291 32.13 -4.19 11.47
CA THR A 291 32.70 -2.98 10.86
C THR A 291 33.84 -3.32 9.90
N ASP A 292 33.89 -2.59 8.78
CA ASP A 292 34.90 -2.76 7.72
C ASP A 292 35.15 -4.21 7.33
N THR A 293 34.07 -4.99 7.24
CA THR A 293 34.04 -6.42 6.86
C THR A 293 34.81 -7.39 7.77
N ALA A 294 35.63 -6.93 8.72
CA ALA A 294 36.55 -7.78 9.48
C ALA A 294 36.45 -7.62 11.00
N ASN A 295 36.02 -6.45 11.49
CA ASN A 295 35.95 -6.18 12.92
C ASN A 295 34.59 -6.61 13.45
N VAL A 296 34.55 -7.76 14.13
CA VAL A 296 33.32 -8.35 14.66
C VAL A 296 33.19 -8.02 16.14
N THR A 297 32.13 -7.30 16.49
CA THR A 297 31.71 -7.07 17.89
C THR A 297 30.49 -7.92 18.18
N LEU A 298 30.62 -8.90 19.09
CA LEU A 298 29.47 -9.63 19.61
C LEU A 298 28.61 -8.67 20.43
N LEU A 299 27.37 -8.46 20.01
CA LEU A 299 26.39 -7.67 20.75
C LEU A 299 25.78 -8.54 21.86
N GLU A 300 25.32 -9.73 21.47
CA GLU A 300 24.66 -10.68 22.37
C GLU A 300 24.47 -12.06 21.70
N GLU A 301 24.38 -13.12 22.52
CA GLU A 301 23.68 -14.35 22.16
C GLU A 301 22.42 -14.50 23.03
N PHE A 302 21.24 -14.69 22.42
CA PHE A 302 19.98 -14.80 23.16
C PHE A 302 19.04 -15.82 22.56
N ASN A 303 18.15 -16.37 23.39
CA ASN A 303 17.11 -17.29 22.92
C ASN A 303 15.84 -16.54 22.55
N LEU A 304 15.46 -16.59 21.27
CA LEU A 304 14.16 -16.16 20.79
C LEU A 304 13.15 -17.29 21.01
N THR A 305 12.17 -17.06 21.90
CA THR A 305 11.18 -18.08 22.33
C THR A 305 9.74 -17.68 22.01
N VAL A 306 9.55 -16.68 21.15
CA VAL A 306 8.24 -16.10 20.84
C VAL A 306 8.03 -16.04 19.34
N ALA A 307 6.80 -16.27 18.90
CA ALA A 307 6.38 -16.12 17.50
C ALA A 307 6.12 -14.65 17.09
N SER A 308 6.68 -13.67 17.78
CA SER A 308 6.43 -12.24 17.57
C SER A 308 7.73 -11.46 17.34
N GLN A 309 7.61 -10.18 16.99
CA GLN A 309 8.76 -9.28 16.91
C GLN A 309 9.25 -8.91 18.31
N VAL A 310 10.57 -9.02 18.50
CA VAL A 310 11.28 -8.56 19.68
C VAL A 310 12.31 -7.52 19.27
N THR A 311 12.43 -6.47 20.06
CA THR A 311 13.42 -5.42 19.88
C THR A 311 14.53 -5.54 20.92
N ARG A 312 15.78 -5.52 20.48
CA ARG A 312 16.98 -5.52 21.32
C ARG A 312 17.67 -4.17 21.24
N ASN A 313 18.11 -3.65 22.38
CA ASN A 313 18.80 -2.35 22.47
C ASN A 313 20.21 -2.55 23.00
N TYR A 314 21.18 -1.92 22.35
CA TYR A 314 22.60 -2.02 22.64
C TYR A 314 23.19 -0.62 22.79
N ALA A 315 23.98 -0.42 23.83
CA ALA A 315 24.81 0.77 24.03
C ALA A 315 26.26 0.41 23.71
N LEU A 316 26.83 1.05 22.68
CA LEU A 316 28.18 0.77 22.19
C LEU A 316 29.07 2.01 22.35
N THR A 317 30.38 1.78 22.38
CA THR A 317 31.36 2.87 22.30
C THR A 317 31.49 3.35 20.85
N PRO A 318 31.87 4.62 20.60
CA PRO A 318 32.15 5.10 19.24
C PRO A 318 33.21 4.25 18.53
N ALA A 319 34.17 3.70 19.28
CA ALA A 319 35.21 2.83 18.74
C ALA A 319 34.65 1.53 18.11
N ALA A 320 33.53 1.00 18.63
CA ALA A 320 32.91 -0.23 18.09
C ALA A 320 32.38 -0.05 16.66
N ILE A 321 32.09 1.20 16.29
CA ILE A 321 31.47 1.54 15.01
C ILE A 321 32.46 2.30 14.09
N ASN A 322 33.68 2.58 14.57
CA ASN A 322 34.70 3.35 13.86
C ASN A 322 35.23 2.59 12.63
N GLY A 323 34.72 2.97 11.46
CA GLY A 323 35.04 2.35 10.18
C GLY A 323 34.31 3.03 9.02
N ALA A 324 34.60 2.60 7.80
CA ALA A 324 33.96 3.06 6.57
C ALA A 324 32.59 2.41 6.31
N SER A 325 32.34 1.24 6.89
CA SER A 325 31.06 0.51 6.79
C SER A 325 30.73 -0.20 8.10
N THR A 326 29.44 -0.39 8.35
CA THR A 326 28.98 -1.28 9.43
C THR A 326 27.77 -2.08 8.98
N LYS A 327 27.59 -3.29 9.50
CA LYS A 327 26.38 -4.08 9.29
C LYS A 327 26.00 -4.84 10.56
N VAL A 328 24.70 -4.99 10.78
CA VAL A 328 24.19 -5.92 11.78
C VAL A 328 24.08 -7.29 11.12
N VAL A 329 24.60 -8.32 11.78
CA VAL A 329 24.52 -9.71 11.36
C VAL A 329 23.76 -10.49 12.42
N VAL A 330 22.79 -11.26 11.97
CA VAL A 330 22.05 -12.24 12.78
C VAL A 330 22.43 -13.63 12.26
N SER A 331 23.07 -14.41 13.12
CA SER A 331 23.46 -15.79 12.87
C SER A 331 22.93 -16.70 13.97
N ARG A 332 23.15 -18.02 13.86
CA ARG A 332 22.80 -18.95 14.94
C ARG A 332 23.73 -18.79 16.14
N GLY A 333 23.16 -18.93 17.33
CA GLY A 333 23.93 -19.01 18.58
C GLY A 333 24.73 -20.31 18.70
N THR A 334 25.74 -20.27 19.56
CA THR A 334 26.68 -21.37 19.75
C THR A 334 26.00 -22.63 20.33
N GLY A 335 26.42 -23.82 19.89
CA GLY A 335 25.95 -25.10 20.46
C GLY A 335 24.61 -25.64 19.94
N THR A 336 24.06 -25.14 18.83
CA THR A 336 22.80 -25.64 18.24
C THR A 336 22.96 -26.93 17.42
N PRO A 337 22.33 -28.07 17.80
CA PRO A 337 22.26 -29.25 16.93
C PRO A 337 21.03 -29.21 15.99
N SER A 338 21.12 -29.99 14.90
CA SER A 338 20.06 -30.53 14.01
C SER A 338 19.59 -29.78 12.76
N PHE A 339 19.61 -28.44 12.65
CA PHE A 339 19.19 -27.75 11.39
C PHE A 339 20.02 -26.49 11.07
N PRO A 340 20.30 -26.19 9.79
CA PRO A 340 21.21 -25.10 9.42
C PRO A 340 20.61 -23.68 9.52
N PHE A 341 19.29 -23.56 9.59
CA PHE A 341 18.52 -22.33 9.39
C PHE A 341 18.31 -21.47 10.64
N LEU A 342 18.08 -20.15 10.47
CA LEU A 342 17.79 -19.19 11.55
C LEU A 342 16.44 -19.43 12.25
N PHE A 343 15.42 -19.83 11.51
CA PHE A 343 14.01 -19.85 11.92
C PHE A 343 13.51 -18.49 12.49
N ALA A 344 14.11 -17.40 12.03
CA ALA A 344 13.82 -16.04 12.47
C ALA A 344 14.04 -15.05 11.31
N TYR A 345 13.46 -13.87 11.44
CA TYR A 345 13.48 -12.81 10.45
C TYR A 345 14.10 -11.54 11.03
N LEU A 346 15.20 -11.05 10.49
CA LEU A 346 15.67 -9.68 10.71
C LEU A 346 14.71 -8.73 10.01
N ASN A 347 14.14 -7.80 10.77
CA ASN A 347 13.21 -6.80 10.23
C ASN A 347 13.96 -5.52 9.89
N TRP A 348 14.35 -4.78 10.93
CA TRP A 348 15.05 -3.52 10.80
C TRP A 348 16.09 -3.37 11.91
N PHE A 349 17.01 -2.44 11.72
CA PHE A 349 17.73 -1.88 12.85
C PHE A 349 17.74 -0.36 12.75
N GLU A 350 17.85 0.30 13.89
CA GLU A 350 18.03 1.74 14.00
C GLU A 350 19.32 2.01 14.76
N ILE A 351 20.08 3.00 14.32
CA ILE A 351 21.29 3.41 15.03
C ILE A 351 21.30 4.92 15.21
N ALA A 352 21.71 5.36 16.39
CA ALA A 352 21.99 6.74 16.71
C ALA A 352 23.43 6.89 17.22
N TYR A 353 24.19 7.79 16.61
CA TYR A 353 25.61 8.00 16.89
C TYR A 353 26.01 9.44 16.54
N ASP A 354 27.14 9.93 17.06
CA ASP A 354 27.65 11.24 16.64
C ASP A 354 28.43 11.05 15.34
N ALA A 355 28.06 11.80 14.30
CA ALA A 355 28.65 11.74 12.97
C ALA A 355 29.45 13.01 12.67
N LEU A 356 30.54 12.86 11.94
CA LEU A 356 31.33 13.98 11.42
C LEU A 356 30.58 14.71 10.31
N TYR A 357 30.81 16.02 10.17
CA TYR A 357 30.38 16.78 9.00
C TYR A 357 31.28 16.46 7.79
N GLN A 358 31.10 15.27 7.24
CA GLN A 358 31.84 14.79 6.08
C GLN A 358 30.92 14.06 5.12
N ALA A 359 30.85 14.54 3.88
CA ALA A 359 30.11 13.90 2.81
C ALA A 359 30.79 12.60 2.37
N VAL A 360 29.98 11.57 2.09
CA VAL A 360 30.44 10.30 1.54
C VAL A 360 29.65 10.01 0.28
N GLY A 361 30.32 9.57 -0.79
CA GLY A 361 29.67 9.44 -2.09
C GLY A 361 29.11 10.77 -2.62
N GLY A 362 29.59 11.90 -2.10
CA GLY A 362 29.09 13.23 -2.44
C GLY A 362 27.86 13.69 -1.67
N GLU A 363 27.39 12.97 -0.65
CA GLU A 363 26.13 13.33 0.05
C GLU A 363 26.30 13.37 1.57
N LEU A 364 25.56 14.28 2.23
CA LEU A 364 25.37 14.26 3.68
C LEU A 364 24.01 14.87 4.07
N ARG A 365 23.23 14.13 4.86
CA ARG A 365 22.11 14.66 5.65
C ARG A 365 22.57 15.00 7.06
N PHE A 366 22.44 16.25 7.48
CA PHE A 366 22.98 16.76 8.75
C PHE A 366 22.09 17.83 9.40
N HIS A 367 22.42 18.22 10.63
CA HIS A 367 21.75 19.29 11.34
C HIS A 367 22.67 19.97 12.35
N GLY A 368 22.37 21.23 12.70
CA GLY A 368 23.14 21.96 13.70
C GLY A 368 22.86 21.55 15.16
N GLY A 369 21.91 20.64 15.42
CA GLY A 369 21.46 20.28 16.77
C GLY A 369 20.38 21.22 17.31
N ASP A 370 20.01 21.04 18.58
CA ASP A 370 18.86 21.72 19.19
C ASP A 370 19.19 23.04 19.90
N THR A 371 20.47 23.34 20.09
CA THR A 371 20.90 24.56 20.78
C THR A 371 20.55 25.79 19.96
N ALA A 372 19.80 26.72 20.55
CA ALA A 372 19.45 27.99 19.91
C ALA A 372 20.70 28.86 19.62
N GLY A 373 20.59 29.72 18.60
CA GLY A 373 21.65 30.63 18.17
C GLY A 373 22.30 30.23 16.85
N ALA A 374 23.38 30.93 16.49
CA ALA A 374 24.14 30.65 15.27
C ALA A 374 24.84 29.28 15.36
N ARG A 375 24.74 28.48 14.29
CA ARG A 375 25.29 27.13 14.20
C ARG A 375 26.30 27.07 13.05
N PRO A 376 27.57 27.46 13.26
CA PRO A 376 28.60 27.37 12.23
C PRO A 376 28.89 25.89 11.91
N MET A 377 28.75 25.49 10.65
CA MET A 377 28.98 24.11 10.19
C MET A 377 29.86 24.12 8.94
N GLU A 378 30.81 23.18 8.89
CA GLU A 378 31.64 22.93 7.71
C GLU A 378 31.56 21.45 7.32
N VAL A 379 30.99 21.15 6.15
CA VAL A 379 30.89 19.79 5.61
C VAL A 379 32.01 19.57 4.59
N THR A 380 32.91 18.65 4.89
CA THR A 380 34.08 18.31 4.05
C THR A 380 33.79 17.14 3.10
N GLY A 381 34.71 16.85 2.16
CA GLY A 381 34.69 15.61 1.39
C GLY A 381 34.01 15.67 0.02
N PHE A 382 33.60 16.84 -0.46
CA PHE A 382 33.08 16.99 -1.83
C PHE A 382 34.21 16.95 -2.85
N THR A 383 33.96 16.35 -4.01
CA THR A 383 34.97 16.19 -5.08
C THR A 383 35.02 17.34 -6.07
N SER A 384 34.04 18.24 -6.05
CA SER A 384 33.93 19.40 -6.94
C SER A 384 33.29 20.59 -6.21
N ALA A 385 33.37 21.78 -6.82
CA ALA A 385 32.72 22.99 -6.32
C ALA A 385 31.20 23.01 -6.58
N ASP A 386 30.68 22.07 -7.36
CA ASP A 386 29.25 21.92 -7.64
C ASP A 386 28.60 21.24 -6.44
N VAL A 387 28.10 22.05 -5.49
CA VAL A 387 27.43 21.58 -4.28
C VAL A 387 26.06 22.22 -4.16
N GLY A 388 25.03 21.38 -4.08
CA GLY A 388 23.65 21.78 -3.77
C GLY A 388 23.34 21.54 -2.30
N LEU A 389 22.46 22.38 -1.75
CA LEU A 389 22.03 22.27 -0.35
C LEU A 389 20.51 22.49 -0.27
N LEU A 390 19.82 21.49 0.25
CA LEU A 390 18.40 21.58 0.59
C LEU A 390 18.25 21.70 2.10
N GLU A 391 17.47 22.66 2.56
CA GLU A 391 16.90 22.62 3.91
C GLU A 391 15.62 21.79 3.87
N ILE A 392 15.62 20.72 4.66
CA ILE A 392 14.59 19.67 4.72
C ILE A 392 14.02 19.54 6.14
N THR A 393 13.98 20.67 6.86
CA THR A 393 13.33 20.79 8.17
C THR A 393 11.88 20.30 8.10
N ASP A 394 11.19 20.69 7.02
CA ASP A 394 9.96 20.04 6.54
C ASP A 394 10.26 19.38 5.18
N PRO A 395 10.32 18.04 5.10
CA PRO A 395 10.63 17.36 3.84
C PRO A 395 9.52 17.47 2.78
N ARG A 396 8.30 17.91 3.15
CA ARG A 396 7.21 18.19 2.20
C ARG A 396 7.24 19.62 1.66
N ALA A 397 8.04 20.49 2.28
CA ALA A 397 8.26 21.87 1.85
C ALA A 397 9.76 22.22 1.87
N PRO A 398 10.61 21.50 1.10
CA PRO A 398 12.04 21.75 1.09
C PRO A 398 12.36 23.14 0.55
N VAL A 399 13.43 23.74 1.08
CA VAL A 399 13.94 25.06 0.67
C VAL A 399 15.33 24.87 0.06
N PHE A 400 15.53 25.37 -1.16
CA PHE A 400 16.83 25.39 -1.80
C PHE A 400 17.71 26.51 -1.22
N VAL A 401 18.93 26.19 -0.79
CA VAL A 401 19.88 27.18 -0.30
C VAL A 401 20.79 27.60 -1.44
N THR A 402 20.64 28.83 -1.90
CA THR A 402 21.51 29.42 -2.92
C THR A 402 22.89 29.70 -2.33
N MET A 403 23.93 29.14 -2.94
CA MET A 403 25.32 29.34 -2.52
C MET A 403 25.79 30.76 -2.79
N GLN A 404 26.37 31.40 -1.78
CA GLN A 404 27.06 32.68 -1.85
C GLN A 404 28.58 32.49 -1.88
N ALA A 405 29.31 33.58 -2.15
CA ALA A 405 30.76 33.59 -2.05
C ALA A 405 31.20 33.15 -0.64
N GLY A 406 32.08 32.14 -0.59
CA GLY A 406 32.58 31.57 0.66
C GLY A 406 31.74 30.42 1.24
N ASN A 407 30.58 30.08 0.67
CA ASN A 407 29.87 28.86 1.09
C ASN A 407 30.53 27.60 0.57
N VAL A 408 31.12 27.61 -0.63
CA VAL A 408 31.87 26.46 -1.16
C VAL A 408 33.32 26.88 -1.32
N VAL A 409 34.21 26.22 -0.59
CA VAL A 409 35.62 26.59 -0.48
C VAL A 409 36.49 25.38 -0.78
N GLN A 410 37.58 25.60 -1.50
CA GLN A 410 38.57 24.55 -1.76
C GLN A 410 39.25 24.13 -0.44
N ASP A 411 39.35 22.82 -0.22
CA ASP A 411 39.97 22.20 0.95
C ASP A 411 40.95 21.11 0.48
N GLY A 412 42.20 21.53 0.24
CA GLY A 412 43.22 20.69 -0.40
C GLY A 412 42.81 20.27 -1.81
N ALA A 413 42.71 18.95 -2.04
CA ALA A 413 42.24 18.35 -3.29
C ALA A 413 40.71 18.17 -3.35
N THR A 414 40.02 18.49 -2.26
CA THR A 414 38.56 18.38 -2.13
C THR A 414 37.92 19.76 -1.96
N TRP A 415 36.62 19.78 -1.74
CA TRP A 415 35.84 20.98 -1.48
C TRP A 415 35.05 20.79 -0.18
N LYS A 416 34.80 21.91 0.51
CA LYS A 416 33.95 21.96 1.70
C LYS A 416 32.81 22.96 1.53
N LEU A 417 31.66 22.60 2.08
CA LEU A 417 30.50 23.46 2.26
C LEU A 417 30.58 24.13 3.64
N SER A 418 30.44 25.45 3.71
CA SER A 418 30.52 26.26 4.92
C SER A 418 29.24 27.08 5.06
N VAL A 419 28.47 26.85 6.13
CA VAL A 419 27.18 27.49 6.36
C VAL A 419 26.97 27.86 7.83
N MET A 420 26.21 28.94 8.07
CA MET A 420 25.88 29.44 9.40
C MET A 420 24.37 29.71 9.53
N PRO A 421 23.53 28.66 9.61
CA PRO A 421 22.13 28.84 9.98
C PRO A 421 21.98 29.30 11.44
N THR A 422 20.89 30.01 11.71
CA THR A 422 20.43 30.32 13.07
C THR A 422 19.35 29.31 13.46
N GLN A 423 19.49 28.70 14.65
CA GLN A 423 18.53 27.82 15.28
C GLN A 423 17.65 28.63 16.25
N SER A 424 16.32 28.58 16.08
CA SER A 424 15.37 29.40 16.88
C SER A 424 14.08 28.67 17.26
N GLY A 425 13.96 27.37 16.95
CA GLY A 425 12.75 26.58 17.19
C GLY A 425 12.98 25.11 16.87
N THR A 426 12.16 24.55 15.98
CA THR A 426 12.36 23.19 15.42
C THR A 426 13.75 23.04 14.83
N ARG A 427 14.41 21.91 15.12
CA ARG A 427 15.75 21.60 14.61
C ARG A 427 15.79 21.72 13.10
N ARG A 428 16.70 22.55 12.58
CA ARG A 428 16.89 22.68 11.12
C ARG A 428 17.70 21.51 10.59
N VAL A 429 17.19 20.86 9.55
CA VAL A 429 17.81 19.69 8.92
C VAL A 429 18.17 20.03 7.49
N PHE A 430 19.35 19.62 7.06
CA PHE A 430 19.90 19.91 5.75
C PHE A 430 20.33 18.64 5.02
N HIS A 431 20.32 18.70 3.70
CA HIS A 431 20.78 17.66 2.82
C HIS A 431 21.70 18.28 1.75
N ALA A 432 23.00 18.01 1.84
CA ALA A 432 24.01 18.47 0.88
C ALA A 432 24.36 17.39 -0.13
N LEU A 433 24.54 17.80 -1.40
CA LEU A 433 24.81 16.94 -2.55
C LEU A 433 25.94 17.56 -3.37
N GLY A 434 26.98 16.79 -3.68
CA GLY A 434 28.03 17.15 -4.62
C GLY A 434 27.64 16.75 -6.04
N ASN A 435 28.21 17.42 -7.04
CA ASN A 435 27.82 17.31 -8.44
C ASN A 435 26.32 17.56 -8.66
N PHE A 436 25.73 18.50 -7.92
CA PHE A 436 24.29 18.76 -7.90
C PHE A 436 23.75 19.17 -9.28
N GLY A 437 24.48 20.00 -10.02
CA GLY A 437 24.17 20.39 -11.40
C GLY A 437 24.26 19.25 -12.42
N SER A 438 24.66 18.04 -11.99
CA SER A 438 24.72 16.84 -12.83
C SER A 438 24.16 15.64 -12.08
N THR A 439 24.97 14.64 -11.72
CA THR A 439 24.55 13.31 -11.22
C THR A 439 24.48 13.19 -9.70
N GLY A 440 24.55 14.30 -8.96
CA GLY A 440 24.60 14.30 -7.50
C GLY A 440 23.32 13.82 -6.83
N ALA A 441 22.17 14.18 -7.38
CA ALA A 441 20.87 13.66 -6.93
C ALA A 441 20.52 12.35 -7.64
N VAL A 442 19.88 11.42 -6.92
CA VAL A 442 19.54 10.08 -7.43
C VAL A 442 18.47 10.20 -8.52
N GLU A 443 18.73 9.62 -9.70
CA GLU A 443 17.73 9.55 -10.78
C GLU A 443 16.49 8.77 -10.33
N PHE A 444 15.30 9.25 -10.68
CA PHE A 444 14.05 8.56 -10.42
C PHE A 444 14.02 7.13 -11.01
N ASN A 445 13.23 6.25 -10.38
CA ASN A 445 13.12 4.86 -10.82
C ASN A 445 12.16 4.72 -12.01
N TYR A 446 12.67 4.99 -13.20
CA TYR A 446 11.89 4.88 -14.44
C TYR A 446 11.34 3.49 -14.76
N VAL A 447 11.88 2.40 -14.16
CA VAL A 447 11.39 1.03 -14.40
C VAL A 447 10.03 0.82 -13.73
N LYS A 448 9.85 1.46 -12.57
CA LYS A 448 8.62 1.41 -11.78
C LYS A 448 7.68 2.58 -12.04
N SER A 449 8.11 3.55 -12.86
CA SER A 449 7.27 4.65 -13.32
C SER A 449 6.47 4.24 -14.54
N SER A 450 5.28 4.82 -14.70
CA SER A 450 4.37 4.52 -15.80
C SER A 450 3.63 5.77 -16.27
N LEU A 451 3.19 5.76 -17.52
CA LEU A 451 2.21 6.73 -18.00
C LEU A 451 0.85 6.33 -17.42
N ALA A 452 0.08 7.32 -16.99
CA ALA A 452 -1.34 7.18 -16.75
C ALA A 452 -2.04 7.71 -18.00
N ASP A 453 -2.50 6.81 -18.87
CA ASP A 453 -3.48 7.18 -19.89
C ASP A 453 -4.64 7.85 -19.13
N ASP A 454 -4.98 9.11 -19.48
CA ASP A 454 -5.78 10.05 -18.68
C ASP A 454 -6.67 9.37 -17.62
N PRO A 455 -6.46 9.64 -16.31
CA PRO A 455 -7.14 8.91 -15.25
C PRO A 455 -8.65 8.91 -15.51
N THR A 456 -9.16 7.71 -15.80
CA THR A 456 -10.56 7.54 -16.14
C THR A 456 -11.35 7.65 -14.86
N ASP A 457 -12.31 8.58 -14.81
CA ASP A 457 -13.25 8.66 -13.69
C ASP A 457 -14.03 7.34 -13.64
N PRO A 458 -13.78 6.47 -12.64
CA PRO A 458 -14.42 5.16 -12.58
C PRO A 458 -15.91 5.28 -12.24
N THR A 459 -16.37 6.47 -11.86
CA THR A 459 -17.76 6.79 -11.53
C THR A 459 -18.54 7.40 -12.70
N LEU A 460 -17.87 7.68 -13.82
CA LEU A 460 -18.53 8.20 -15.01
C LEU A 460 -19.23 7.05 -15.74
N LEU A 461 -20.55 7.15 -15.86
CA LEU A 461 -21.38 6.18 -16.56
C LEU A 461 -21.82 6.70 -17.92
N ALA A 462 -21.81 5.83 -18.94
CA ALA A 462 -22.40 6.14 -20.25
C ALA A 462 -23.95 6.04 -20.26
N GLY A 463 -24.55 5.50 -19.20
CA GLY A 463 -25.98 5.22 -19.10
C GLY A 463 -26.51 5.32 -17.67
N GLY A 464 -27.59 4.60 -17.37
CA GLY A 464 -28.14 4.55 -16.01
C GLY A 464 -27.24 3.78 -15.03
N ASN A 465 -27.55 3.93 -13.74
CA ASN A 465 -26.85 3.24 -12.66
C ASN A 465 -26.70 1.73 -12.92
N PRO A 466 -25.50 1.14 -12.73
CA PRO A 466 -25.27 -0.27 -12.91
C PRO A 466 -25.87 -1.12 -11.78
N ASP A 467 -26.35 -2.30 -12.16
CA ASP A 467 -26.81 -3.35 -11.25
C ASP A 467 -25.61 -4.16 -10.73
N LEU A 468 -24.69 -4.47 -11.64
CA LEU A 468 -23.47 -5.23 -11.41
C LEU A 468 -22.25 -4.36 -11.71
N VAL A 469 -21.38 -4.22 -10.72
CA VAL A 469 -20.03 -3.66 -10.93
C VAL A 469 -19.02 -4.78 -11.06
N VAL A 470 -18.08 -4.64 -11.99
CA VAL A 470 -17.02 -5.63 -12.24
C VAL A 470 -15.67 -4.95 -12.13
N VAL A 471 -14.83 -5.41 -11.20
CA VAL A 471 -13.47 -4.92 -11.01
C VAL A 471 -12.50 -5.94 -11.59
N THR A 472 -11.66 -5.52 -12.53
CA THR A 472 -10.71 -6.42 -13.21
C THR A 472 -9.40 -5.72 -13.55
N HIS A 473 -8.37 -6.49 -13.89
CA HIS A 473 -7.13 -5.95 -14.45
C HIS A 473 -7.25 -5.84 -15.99
N ALA A 474 -6.60 -4.83 -16.59
CA ALA A 474 -6.58 -4.57 -18.04
C ALA A 474 -6.42 -5.84 -18.90
N GLN A 475 -5.52 -6.74 -18.47
CA GLN A 475 -5.18 -7.99 -19.17
C GLN A 475 -6.38 -8.93 -19.37
N PHE A 476 -7.38 -8.89 -18.50
CA PHE A 476 -8.54 -9.78 -18.56
C PHE A 476 -9.77 -9.14 -19.22
N ARG A 477 -9.75 -7.82 -19.41
CA ARG A 477 -10.91 -7.04 -19.84
C ARG A 477 -11.53 -7.55 -21.14
N THR A 478 -10.72 -7.83 -22.16
CA THR A 478 -11.22 -8.33 -23.46
C THR A 478 -11.84 -9.72 -23.36
N ALA A 479 -11.25 -10.63 -22.59
CA ALA A 479 -11.79 -12.00 -22.43
C ALA A 479 -13.10 -12.01 -21.62
N LEU A 480 -13.23 -11.05 -20.70
CA LEU A 480 -14.40 -10.87 -19.85
C LEU A 480 -15.65 -10.44 -20.63
N ASP A 481 -15.52 -9.78 -21.79
CA ASP A 481 -16.65 -9.29 -22.59
C ASP A 481 -17.67 -10.39 -22.89
N ARG A 482 -17.21 -11.61 -23.19
CA ARG A 482 -18.09 -12.75 -23.47
C ARG A 482 -18.97 -13.11 -22.28
N TRP A 483 -18.43 -13.04 -21.07
CA TRP A 483 -19.18 -13.29 -19.85
C TRP A 483 -20.18 -12.16 -19.56
N VAL A 484 -19.76 -10.90 -19.73
CA VAL A 484 -20.65 -9.74 -19.56
C VAL A 484 -21.84 -9.82 -20.52
N GLN A 485 -21.59 -10.09 -21.81
CA GLN A 485 -22.67 -10.24 -22.79
C GLN A 485 -23.59 -11.42 -22.47
N HIS A 486 -23.05 -12.53 -21.97
CA HIS A 486 -23.86 -13.65 -21.51
C HIS A 486 -24.79 -13.26 -20.34
N ARG A 487 -24.28 -12.53 -19.35
CA ARG A 487 -25.05 -12.04 -18.20
C ARG A 487 -26.17 -11.09 -18.63
N ILE A 488 -25.88 -10.15 -19.52
CA ILE A 488 -26.88 -9.22 -20.08
C ILE A 488 -27.96 -10.00 -20.84
N ALA A 489 -27.57 -10.93 -21.70
CA ALA A 489 -28.53 -11.75 -22.46
C ALA A 489 -29.43 -12.59 -21.56
N ARG A 490 -28.87 -13.19 -20.50
CA ARG A 490 -29.61 -13.97 -19.48
C ARG A 490 -30.70 -13.17 -18.78
N SER A 491 -30.46 -11.88 -18.54
CA SER A 491 -31.46 -10.98 -17.95
C SER A 491 -32.48 -10.41 -18.95
N GLY A 492 -32.55 -10.93 -20.17
CA GLY A 492 -33.37 -10.34 -21.24
C GLY A 492 -32.92 -8.93 -21.66
N GLY A 493 -31.63 -8.59 -21.46
CA GLY A 493 -31.06 -7.28 -21.74
C GLY A 493 -31.25 -6.22 -20.66
N THR A 494 -31.79 -6.58 -19.49
CA THR A 494 -32.12 -5.59 -18.43
C THR A 494 -30.97 -5.30 -17.46
N LEU A 495 -30.04 -6.25 -17.26
CA LEU A 495 -28.89 -6.09 -16.37
C LEU A 495 -27.92 -5.05 -16.91
N LYS A 496 -27.65 -4.01 -16.12
CA LYS A 496 -26.64 -3.00 -16.43
C LYS A 496 -25.33 -3.35 -15.75
N VAL A 497 -24.27 -3.47 -16.54
CA VAL A 497 -22.94 -3.86 -16.07
C VAL A 497 -21.98 -2.69 -16.26
N HIS A 498 -21.22 -2.37 -15.22
CA HIS A 498 -20.11 -1.42 -15.29
C HIS A 498 -18.79 -2.14 -15.00
N VAL A 499 -17.89 -2.16 -15.98
CA VAL A 499 -16.58 -2.82 -15.87
C VAL A 499 -15.51 -1.76 -15.69
N VAL A 500 -14.73 -1.87 -14.62
CA VAL A 500 -13.68 -0.93 -14.27
C VAL A 500 -12.33 -1.63 -14.16
N ASP A 501 -11.28 -0.95 -14.62
CA ASP A 501 -9.90 -1.38 -14.38
C ASP A 501 -9.52 -1.08 -12.93
N VAL A 502 -8.90 -2.03 -12.24
CA VAL A 502 -8.44 -1.81 -10.87
C VAL A 502 -7.39 -0.69 -10.79
N GLN A 503 -6.62 -0.44 -11.85
CA GLN A 503 -5.67 0.68 -11.88
C GLN A 503 -6.39 2.04 -11.85
N ASP A 504 -7.54 2.17 -12.52
CA ASP A 504 -8.36 3.39 -12.46
C ASP A 504 -8.81 3.65 -11.02
N LEU A 505 -9.18 2.58 -10.29
CA LEU A 505 -9.55 2.69 -8.88
C LEU A 505 -8.36 3.15 -8.03
N TYR A 506 -7.15 2.66 -8.28
CA TYR A 506 -5.97 3.11 -7.53
C TYR A 506 -5.68 4.59 -7.77
N ASP A 507 -5.72 5.03 -9.01
CA ASP A 507 -5.47 6.43 -9.37
C ASP A 507 -6.51 7.37 -8.74
N TRP A 508 -7.76 6.91 -8.68
CA TRP A 508 -8.89 7.68 -8.18
C TRP A 508 -9.01 7.68 -6.67
N TYR A 509 -8.73 6.57 -6.00
CA TYR A 509 -9.05 6.41 -4.58
C TYR A 509 -7.83 6.22 -3.68
N SER A 510 -6.64 5.92 -4.19
CA SER A 510 -5.41 5.72 -3.39
C SER A 510 -4.20 6.48 -3.92
N GLY A 511 -4.42 7.43 -4.83
CA GLY A 511 -3.37 8.27 -5.40
C GLY A 511 -2.37 7.51 -6.27
N GLY A 512 -2.81 6.38 -6.86
CA GLY A 512 -2.03 5.51 -7.74
C GLY A 512 -1.37 4.34 -7.02
N LEU A 513 -1.49 4.24 -5.70
CA LEU A 513 -0.95 3.12 -4.92
C LEU A 513 -1.90 1.93 -4.96
N ARG A 514 -1.36 0.72 -5.08
CA ARG A 514 -2.11 -0.52 -4.95
C ARG A 514 -2.65 -0.62 -3.52
N ASP A 515 -3.96 -0.51 -3.35
CA ASP A 515 -4.59 -0.52 -2.04
C ASP A 515 -6.00 -1.11 -2.11
N PRO A 516 -6.35 -2.17 -1.34
CA PRO A 516 -7.72 -2.69 -1.28
C PRO A 516 -8.75 -1.62 -0.88
N TRP A 517 -8.35 -0.56 -0.17
CA TRP A 517 -9.25 0.55 0.14
C TRP A 517 -9.76 1.30 -1.08
N ALA A 518 -9.04 1.26 -2.21
CA ALA A 518 -9.54 1.83 -3.46
C ALA A 518 -10.78 1.08 -3.97
N VAL A 519 -10.73 -0.25 -3.95
CA VAL A 519 -11.86 -1.12 -4.31
C VAL A 519 -13.04 -0.90 -3.36
N LYS A 520 -12.75 -0.78 -2.06
CA LYS A 520 -13.76 -0.48 -1.03
C LYS A 520 -14.49 0.84 -1.26
N ARG A 521 -13.75 1.92 -1.51
CA ARG A 521 -14.33 3.25 -1.74
C ARG A 521 -15.22 3.25 -2.98
N PHE A 522 -14.78 2.58 -4.05
CA PHE A 522 -15.60 2.38 -5.25
C PHE A 522 -16.88 1.58 -4.95
N CYS A 523 -16.79 0.49 -4.17
CA CYS A 523 -17.97 -0.30 -3.79
C CYS A 523 -18.93 0.49 -2.89
N ASN A 524 -18.42 1.32 -1.97
CA ASN A 524 -19.25 2.24 -1.19
C ASN A 524 -20.00 3.23 -2.08
N HIS A 525 -19.34 3.76 -3.13
CA HIS A 525 -19.99 4.61 -4.12
C HIS A 525 -21.09 3.85 -4.88
N ALA A 526 -20.78 2.66 -5.38
CA ALA A 526 -21.74 1.82 -6.10
C ALA A 526 -22.98 1.49 -5.25
N LEU A 527 -22.77 1.11 -4.00
CA LEU A 527 -23.84 0.84 -3.02
C LEU A 527 -24.71 2.08 -2.75
N THR A 528 -24.07 3.21 -2.42
CA THR A 528 -24.79 4.38 -1.87
C THR A 528 -25.33 5.34 -2.92
N ARG A 529 -24.79 5.33 -4.14
CA ARG A 529 -25.15 6.27 -5.21
C ARG A 529 -25.80 5.61 -6.41
N TRP A 530 -25.37 4.39 -6.72
CA TRP A 530 -25.95 3.64 -7.83
C TRP A 530 -27.02 2.66 -7.40
N GLU A 531 -27.04 2.28 -6.12
CA GLU A 531 -27.85 1.17 -5.61
C GLU A 531 -27.46 -0.17 -6.29
N SER A 532 -26.20 -0.29 -6.70
CA SER A 532 -25.67 -1.55 -7.26
C SER A 532 -25.77 -2.65 -6.22
N TRP A 533 -26.21 -3.84 -6.62
CA TRP A 533 -26.48 -4.95 -5.71
C TRP A 533 -25.54 -6.14 -5.91
N ALA A 534 -24.67 -6.12 -6.93
CA ALA A 534 -23.65 -7.14 -7.14
C ALA A 534 -22.26 -6.58 -7.52
N LEU A 535 -21.25 -7.28 -7.04
CA LEU A 535 -19.83 -7.12 -7.34
C LEU A 535 -19.27 -8.43 -7.88
N ALA A 536 -18.61 -8.37 -9.04
CA ALA A 536 -17.74 -9.43 -9.52
C ALA A 536 -16.30 -8.93 -9.58
N ILE A 537 -15.37 -9.69 -9.01
CA ILE A 537 -13.94 -9.42 -9.11
C ILE A 537 -13.30 -10.43 -10.05
N VAL A 538 -12.46 -9.99 -10.97
CA VAL A 538 -11.85 -10.86 -11.98
C VAL A 538 -10.33 -10.69 -11.97
N GLY A 539 -9.65 -11.76 -11.57
CA GLY A 539 -8.22 -11.80 -11.29
C GLY A 539 -7.95 -12.42 -9.92
N ASP A 540 -6.81 -13.08 -9.77
CA ASP A 540 -6.40 -13.65 -8.48
C ASP A 540 -5.90 -12.57 -7.49
N ALA A 541 -5.84 -12.93 -6.21
CA ALA A 541 -5.25 -12.13 -5.15
C ALA A 541 -4.08 -12.88 -4.48
N ASN A 542 -3.10 -12.16 -3.93
CA ASN A 542 -1.97 -12.78 -3.24
C ASN A 542 -1.60 -12.03 -1.95
N GLU A 543 -1.31 -12.77 -0.88
CA GLU A 543 -0.89 -12.18 0.40
C GLU A 543 0.53 -11.63 0.34
N ASN A 544 1.36 -12.19 -0.55
CA ASN A 544 2.67 -11.70 -0.93
C ASN A 544 2.52 -10.79 -2.16
N ALA A 545 1.81 -9.68 -2.01
CA ALA A 545 1.47 -8.75 -3.09
C ALA A 545 2.69 -8.20 -3.87
N LEU A 546 3.88 -8.24 -3.26
CA LEU A 546 5.16 -7.84 -3.85
C LEU A 546 5.93 -8.98 -4.54
N GLY A 547 5.43 -10.22 -4.49
CA GLY A 547 6.07 -11.38 -5.10
C GLY A 547 7.47 -11.68 -4.55
N LYS A 548 7.75 -11.31 -3.29
CA LYS A 548 9.10 -11.47 -2.72
C LYS A 548 9.42 -12.93 -2.48
N ARG A 549 10.51 -13.41 -3.07
CA ARG A 549 11.02 -14.79 -2.97
C ARG A 549 9.96 -15.85 -3.33
N VAL A 550 9.08 -15.53 -4.27
CA VAL A 550 8.21 -16.52 -4.92
C VAL A 550 9.09 -17.57 -5.62
N LEU A 551 8.76 -18.84 -5.43
CA LEU A 551 9.47 -19.95 -6.07
C LEU A 551 9.21 -19.92 -7.58
N SER A 552 10.20 -20.29 -8.40
CA SER A 552 10.07 -20.29 -9.86
C SER A 552 8.86 -21.10 -10.38
N GLN A 553 8.44 -22.15 -9.67
CA GLN A 553 7.27 -22.96 -10.01
C GLN A 553 5.93 -22.26 -9.70
N ALA A 554 5.96 -21.24 -8.86
CA ALA A 554 4.80 -20.46 -8.43
C ALA A 554 4.66 -19.13 -9.19
N ASP A 555 5.67 -18.72 -9.95
CA ASP A 555 5.71 -17.43 -10.67
C ASP A 555 4.48 -17.22 -11.59
N GLY A 556 4.00 -18.31 -12.20
CA GLY A 556 2.82 -18.29 -13.07
C GLY A 556 1.46 -18.13 -12.37
N TRP A 557 1.39 -18.23 -11.05
CA TRP A 557 0.14 -18.09 -10.27
C TRP A 557 0.27 -17.26 -8.98
N ALA A 558 1.41 -16.62 -8.76
CA ALA A 558 1.66 -15.79 -7.58
C ALA A 558 1.35 -14.29 -7.78
N THR A 559 0.79 -13.92 -8.93
CA THR A 559 0.49 -12.52 -9.23
C THR A 559 -0.76 -12.09 -8.48
N ASP A 560 -0.64 -11.02 -7.70
CA ASP A 560 -1.80 -10.35 -7.13
C ASP A 560 -2.37 -9.40 -8.21
N TRP A 561 -3.42 -9.82 -8.91
CA TRP A 561 -4.03 -9.09 -10.04
C TRP A 561 -5.03 -8.04 -9.57
N VAL A 562 -5.92 -8.43 -8.66
CA VAL A 562 -6.87 -7.54 -7.98
C VAL A 562 -6.84 -7.92 -6.50
N PRO A 563 -6.40 -7.04 -5.60
CA PRO A 563 -6.20 -7.38 -4.20
C PRO A 563 -7.52 -7.85 -3.57
N THR A 564 -7.37 -8.73 -2.60
CA THR A 564 -8.40 -8.97 -1.58
C THR A 564 -8.10 -8.09 -0.39
N HIS A 565 -9.11 -7.88 0.46
CA HIS A 565 -8.89 -7.33 1.78
C HIS A 565 -8.39 -8.42 2.72
N TYR A 566 -7.47 -8.05 3.62
CA TYR A 566 -6.94 -8.93 4.65
C TYR A 566 -7.24 -8.37 6.04
N HIS A 567 -7.93 -9.15 6.86
CA HIS A 567 -8.27 -8.78 8.24
C HIS A 567 -7.85 -9.91 9.18
N THR A 568 -7.84 -9.63 10.48
CA THR A 568 -7.46 -10.63 11.48
C THR A 568 -8.65 -11.03 12.34
N GLN A 569 -8.87 -12.33 12.47
CA GLN A 569 -9.95 -12.89 13.29
C GLN A 569 -9.43 -13.97 14.21
N ARG A 570 -10.09 -14.13 15.34
CA ARG A 570 -9.83 -15.22 16.28
C ARG A 570 -10.97 -16.22 16.18
N ALA A 571 -10.66 -17.45 15.82
CA ALA A 571 -11.56 -18.58 15.99
C ALA A 571 -11.40 -19.13 17.41
N LEU A 572 -12.47 -19.15 18.21
CA LEU A 572 -12.49 -19.73 19.56
C LEU A 572 -11.37 -19.19 20.47
N SER A 573 -10.64 -20.09 21.14
CA SER A 573 -9.53 -19.79 22.06
C SER A 573 -8.16 -19.78 21.36
N TYR A 574 -8.10 -19.88 20.04
CA TYR A 574 -6.85 -19.96 19.28
C TYR A 574 -6.20 -18.59 19.10
N GLU A 575 -4.95 -18.60 18.63
CA GLU A 575 -4.31 -17.36 18.20
C GLU A 575 -5.10 -16.75 17.03
N PRO A 576 -5.14 -15.40 16.91
CA PRO A 576 -5.78 -14.81 15.76
C PRO A 576 -5.10 -15.31 14.46
N GLU A 577 -5.83 -15.29 13.36
CA GLU A 577 -5.35 -15.69 12.04
C GLU A 577 -5.58 -14.55 11.06
N LEU A 578 -4.73 -14.49 10.04
CA LEU A 578 -4.94 -13.60 8.90
C LEU A 578 -5.95 -14.25 7.96
N MET A 579 -6.96 -13.49 7.55
CA MET A 579 -8.02 -13.96 6.67
C MET A 579 -8.21 -13.02 5.49
N ALA A 580 -8.36 -13.59 4.29
CA ALA A 580 -8.76 -12.87 3.10
C ALA A 580 -10.30 -12.76 3.04
N SER A 581 -10.83 -11.61 2.63
CA SER A 581 -12.28 -11.44 2.48
C SER A 581 -12.68 -10.34 1.49
N ASP A 582 -13.14 -10.73 0.31
CA ASP A 582 -13.80 -9.81 -0.63
C ASP A 582 -15.16 -9.31 -0.10
N LYS A 583 -15.75 -9.99 0.88
CA LYS A 583 -17.00 -9.55 1.53
C LYS A 583 -16.84 -8.21 2.25
N TRP A 584 -15.61 -7.83 2.61
CA TRP A 584 -15.32 -6.51 3.16
C TRP A 584 -15.70 -5.38 2.18
N TYR A 585 -15.56 -5.60 0.88
CA TYR A 585 -15.97 -4.62 -0.13
C TYR A 585 -17.48 -4.42 -0.19
N ALA A 586 -18.25 -5.40 0.28
CA ALA A 586 -19.70 -5.48 0.11
C ALA A 586 -20.53 -5.05 1.33
N THR A 587 -19.91 -4.41 2.33
CA THR A 587 -20.59 -3.91 3.54
C THR A 587 -20.33 -2.43 3.74
N LEU A 588 -21.29 -1.67 4.24
CA LEU A 588 -21.09 -0.28 4.69
C LEU A 588 -20.68 -0.18 6.17
N GLN A 589 -20.76 -1.29 6.93
CA GLN A 589 -20.53 -1.32 8.38
C GLN A 589 -19.04 -1.28 8.77
N SER A 590 -18.14 -1.50 7.81
CA SER A 590 -16.69 -1.46 8.00
C SER A 590 -16.00 -0.75 6.84
N GLY A 591 -14.70 -0.55 6.98
CA GLY A 591 -13.85 0.20 6.08
C GLY A 591 -14.21 1.68 6.07
N GLN A 592 -14.40 2.28 7.26
CA GLN A 592 -14.73 3.71 7.39
C GLN A 592 -13.52 4.53 7.89
N ASN A 593 -12.62 3.93 8.64
CA ASN A 593 -11.53 4.63 9.32
C ASN A 593 -10.17 4.35 8.69
N TYR A 594 -9.93 4.75 7.44
CA TYR A 594 -8.64 4.49 6.78
C TYR A 594 -7.42 4.98 7.58
N PRO A 595 -6.31 4.22 7.66
CA PRO A 595 -6.10 2.84 7.20
C PRO A 595 -6.36 1.79 8.31
N VAL A 596 -7.16 2.14 9.32
CA VAL A 596 -7.51 1.27 10.44
C VAL A 596 -8.46 0.18 9.98
N GLU A 597 -8.09 -1.04 10.33
CA GLU A 597 -8.87 -2.24 10.08
C GLU A 597 -10.01 -2.41 11.08
N ASP A 598 -11.24 -2.31 10.60
CA ASP A 598 -12.47 -2.37 11.39
C ASP A 598 -13.47 -3.40 10.83
N PHE A 599 -12.98 -4.54 10.34
CA PHE A 599 -13.83 -5.65 9.90
C PHE A 599 -14.81 -6.09 11.02
N PRO A 600 -16.11 -6.30 10.73
CA PRO A 600 -17.09 -6.61 11.75
C PRO A 600 -16.77 -7.96 12.42
N ARG A 601 -16.71 -7.96 13.76
CA ARG A 601 -16.51 -9.19 14.55
C ARG A 601 -17.77 -10.04 14.66
N THR A 602 -18.93 -9.43 14.46
CA THR A 602 -20.24 -10.10 14.44
C THR A 602 -21.06 -9.50 13.31
N GLN A 603 -21.65 -10.35 12.49
CA GLN A 603 -22.50 -9.92 11.41
C GLN A 603 -23.97 -10.15 11.83
N ALA A 604 -24.68 -9.05 12.09
CA ALA A 604 -26.09 -9.10 12.50
C ALA A 604 -27.07 -9.02 11.32
N THR A 605 -26.58 -8.73 10.11
CA THR A 605 -27.38 -8.54 8.89
C THR A 605 -26.63 -9.08 7.67
N PRO A 606 -27.32 -9.48 6.59
CA PRO A 606 -26.68 -9.79 5.31
C PRO A 606 -25.77 -8.65 4.82
N PHE A 607 -24.82 -8.97 3.94
CA PHE A 607 -24.00 -7.95 3.25
C PHE A 607 -24.89 -7.07 2.36
N ASP A 608 -24.50 -5.81 2.20
CA ASP A 608 -25.28 -4.81 1.44
C ASP A 608 -25.22 -5.07 -0.07
N MET A 609 -24.22 -5.84 -0.53
CA MET A 609 -24.03 -6.24 -1.93
C MET A 609 -23.62 -7.72 -2.01
N LEU A 610 -24.02 -8.40 -3.07
CA LEU A 610 -23.51 -9.74 -3.39
C LEU A 610 -22.09 -9.62 -3.95
N ALA A 611 -21.14 -10.41 -3.46
CA ALA A 611 -19.76 -10.39 -3.94
C ALA A 611 -19.31 -11.79 -4.37
N GLY A 612 -18.65 -11.86 -5.52
CA GLY A 612 -18.00 -13.07 -6.02
C GLY A 612 -16.71 -12.75 -6.78
N ARG A 613 -15.81 -13.72 -6.86
CA ARG A 613 -14.55 -13.61 -7.59
C ARG A 613 -14.42 -14.71 -8.65
N LEU A 614 -13.91 -14.36 -9.82
CA LEU A 614 -13.36 -15.27 -10.82
C LEU A 614 -11.82 -15.24 -10.69
N PRO A 615 -11.24 -16.04 -9.78
CA PRO A 615 -9.80 -16.04 -9.54
C PRO A 615 -9.08 -16.68 -10.73
N CYS A 616 -8.26 -15.90 -11.42
CA CYS A 616 -7.51 -16.35 -12.58
C CYS A 616 -6.14 -15.66 -12.62
N ASN A 617 -5.15 -16.42 -13.08
CA ASN A 617 -3.79 -15.96 -13.32
C ASN A 617 -3.48 -15.83 -14.81
N SER A 618 -4.41 -16.22 -15.68
CA SER A 618 -4.27 -16.08 -17.12
C SER A 618 -5.63 -15.94 -17.82
N VAL A 619 -5.61 -15.40 -19.05
CA VAL A 619 -6.80 -15.34 -19.91
C VAL A 619 -7.37 -16.74 -20.16
N ALA A 620 -6.51 -17.75 -20.32
CA ALA A 620 -6.95 -19.12 -20.54
C ALA A 620 -7.73 -19.70 -19.34
N GLU A 621 -7.28 -19.44 -18.11
CA GLU A 621 -8.02 -19.86 -16.91
C GLU A 621 -9.37 -19.14 -16.79
N LEU A 622 -9.39 -17.84 -17.10
CA LEU A 622 -10.64 -17.07 -17.15
C LEU A 622 -11.60 -17.66 -18.19
N ASP A 623 -11.14 -17.94 -19.41
CA ASP A 623 -11.96 -18.54 -20.45
C ASP A 623 -12.54 -19.89 -20.04
N VAL A 624 -11.76 -20.74 -19.36
CA VAL A 624 -12.25 -22.02 -18.83
C VAL A 624 -13.35 -21.81 -17.78
N MET A 625 -13.23 -20.80 -16.91
CA MET A 625 -14.30 -20.45 -15.97
C MET A 625 -15.54 -19.94 -16.69
N ILE A 626 -15.38 -19.06 -17.67
CA ILE A 626 -16.49 -18.52 -18.47
C ILE A 626 -17.20 -19.63 -19.25
N ASP A 627 -16.47 -20.56 -19.86
CA ASP A 627 -17.03 -21.70 -20.58
C ASP A 627 -17.89 -22.58 -19.66
N LYS A 628 -17.40 -22.87 -18.45
CA LYS A 628 -18.16 -23.63 -17.44
C LYS A 628 -19.42 -22.89 -17.03
N ILE A 629 -19.31 -21.59 -16.77
CA ILE A 629 -20.46 -20.73 -16.43
C ILE A 629 -21.49 -20.83 -17.55
N ILE A 630 -21.15 -20.46 -18.79
CA ILE A 630 -22.06 -20.49 -19.93
C ILE A 630 -22.67 -21.88 -20.14
N THR A 631 -21.88 -22.95 -19.97
CA THR A 631 -22.36 -24.34 -20.11
C THR A 631 -23.41 -24.69 -19.06
N VAL A 632 -23.16 -24.36 -17.78
CA VAL A 632 -24.13 -24.54 -16.69
C VAL A 632 -25.35 -23.66 -16.93
N GLU A 633 -25.15 -22.49 -17.51
CA GLU A 633 -26.14 -21.45 -17.63
C GLU A 633 -27.02 -21.54 -18.89
N SER A 634 -26.61 -22.38 -19.85
CA SER A 634 -27.31 -22.65 -21.12
C SER A 634 -27.65 -24.14 -21.23
N PRO A 635 -28.75 -24.61 -20.61
CA PRO A 635 -29.11 -26.02 -20.62
C PRO A 635 -29.32 -26.56 -22.04
N GLN A 636 -28.80 -27.76 -22.31
CA GLN A 636 -28.94 -28.49 -23.57
C GLN A 636 -29.36 -29.94 -23.31
N ALA A 637 -29.92 -30.59 -24.34
CA ALA A 637 -30.24 -32.02 -24.28
C ALA A 637 -28.98 -32.87 -24.02
N GLY A 638 -29.13 -33.99 -23.31
CA GLY A 638 -28.01 -34.89 -22.97
C GLY A 638 -27.18 -34.47 -21.75
N GLN A 639 -27.61 -33.45 -20.99
CA GLN A 639 -26.95 -32.99 -19.76
C GLN A 639 -27.53 -33.64 -18.49
N ASP A 640 -27.69 -34.98 -18.47
CA ASP A 640 -28.29 -35.74 -17.36
C ASP A 640 -27.55 -35.57 -16.02
N TRP A 641 -26.28 -35.18 -16.07
CA TRP A 641 -25.47 -34.88 -14.88
C TRP A 641 -26.10 -33.79 -13.99
N ARG A 642 -26.92 -32.88 -14.55
CA ARG A 642 -27.62 -31.83 -13.79
C ARG A 642 -28.62 -32.36 -12.77
N ARG A 643 -29.06 -33.62 -12.91
CA ARG A 643 -30.02 -34.27 -12.00
C ARG A 643 -29.34 -35.11 -10.92
N ARG A 644 -28.02 -35.07 -10.83
CA ARG A 644 -27.23 -35.85 -9.87
C ARG A 644 -26.69 -34.94 -8.78
N GLY A 645 -27.00 -35.25 -7.53
CA GLY A 645 -26.38 -34.65 -6.34
C GLY A 645 -25.36 -35.61 -5.73
N LEU A 646 -24.33 -35.08 -5.09
CA LEU A 646 -23.37 -35.83 -4.29
C LEU A 646 -23.39 -35.23 -2.88
N PHE A 647 -23.72 -36.06 -1.89
CA PHE A 647 -23.75 -35.69 -0.47
C PHE A 647 -22.69 -36.52 0.25
N ILE A 648 -21.78 -35.86 0.95
CA ILE A 648 -20.64 -36.48 1.63
C ILE A 648 -20.64 -35.95 3.07
N ALA A 649 -20.52 -36.84 4.04
CA ALA A 649 -20.12 -36.50 5.41
C ALA A 649 -18.74 -37.09 5.69
N ASP A 650 -18.05 -36.48 6.65
CA ASP A 650 -16.81 -37.04 7.16
C ASP A 650 -17.09 -38.33 7.96
N ASP A 651 -16.03 -39.05 8.35
CA ASP A 651 -16.21 -40.16 9.29
C ASP A 651 -16.39 -39.64 10.74
N GLU A 652 -16.67 -40.56 11.67
CA GLU A 652 -16.90 -40.20 13.06
C GLU A 652 -15.63 -39.83 13.84
N TRP A 653 -14.49 -39.65 13.16
CA TRP A 653 -13.19 -39.41 13.78
C TRP A 653 -12.55 -38.13 13.24
N SER A 654 -12.65 -37.06 14.02
CA SER A 654 -11.92 -35.83 13.71
C SER A 654 -10.67 -35.73 14.59
N ASN A 655 -9.59 -35.18 14.07
CA ASN A 655 -8.41 -34.91 14.87
C ASN A 655 -8.46 -33.54 15.60
N GLY A 656 -9.57 -32.81 15.54
CA GLY A 656 -9.64 -31.44 16.07
C GLY A 656 -8.77 -30.45 15.27
N TYR A 657 -8.51 -29.27 15.83
CA TYR A 657 -7.72 -28.19 15.17
C TYR A 657 -6.48 -27.83 15.99
N GLY A 658 -5.37 -27.48 15.34
CA GLY A 658 -4.13 -27.04 16.01
C GLY A 658 -3.06 -28.12 16.22
N ALA A 659 -2.12 -27.89 17.14
CA ALA A 659 -0.92 -28.74 17.32
C ALA A 659 -1.23 -30.18 17.79
N GLU A 660 -2.41 -30.40 18.37
CA GLU A 660 -2.88 -31.72 18.81
C GLU A 660 -3.60 -32.51 17.70
N ALA A 661 -3.86 -31.87 16.55
CA ALA A 661 -4.54 -32.49 15.42
C ALA A 661 -3.75 -33.60 14.72
N LEU A 662 -2.54 -33.90 15.17
CA LEU A 662 -1.78 -35.06 14.68
C LEU A 662 -1.51 -36.08 15.78
N LEU A 663 -2.09 -35.90 16.98
CA LEU A 663 -1.77 -36.67 18.18
C LEU A 663 -2.94 -37.51 18.70
N SER A 664 -4.18 -37.12 18.42
CA SER A 664 -5.38 -37.88 18.81
C SER A 664 -6.51 -37.74 17.80
N LEU A 665 -7.34 -38.78 17.69
CA LEU A 665 -8.64 -38.74 17.02
C LEU A 665 -9.72 -38.66 18.10
N GLU A 666 -10.59 -37.66 17.99
CA GLU A 666 -11.79 -37.49 18.78
C GLU A 666 -12.99 -38.08 18.04
N TYR A 667 -13.72 -38.95 18.74
CA TYR A 667 -14.94 -39.57 18.24
C TYR A 667 -16.11 -38.57 18.33
N SER A 668 -16.69 -38.21 17.19
CA SER A 668 -17.86 -37.34 17.06
C SER A 668 -19.09 -38.16 16.65
N PRO A 669 -19.92 -38.63 17.60
CA PRO A 669 -21.08 -39.47 17.27
C PRO A 669 -22.12 -38.78 16.39
N GLY A 670 -22.13 -37.43 16.32
CA GLY A 670 -23.07 -36.68 15.48
C GLY A 670 -22.86 -36.87 13.98
N GLU A 671 -21.66 -37.27 13.54
CA GLU A 671 -21.40 -37.57 12.11
C GLU A 671 -22.11 -38.87 11.67
N LEU A 672 -22.36 -39.80 12.61
CA LEU A 672 -23.16 -41.01 12.33
C LEU A 672 -24.64 -40.67 12.08
N ASP A 673 -25.17 -39.62 12.71
CA ASP A 673 -26.58 -39.23 12.53
C ASP A 673 -26.86 -38.84 11.06
N PHE A 674 -25.92 -38.16 10.40
CA PHE A 674 -26.02 -37.86 8.96
C PHE A 674 -25.99 -39.14 8.12
N LEU A 675 -25.04 -40.04 8.41
CA LEU A 675 -24.84 -41.28 7.68
C LEU A 675 -26.06 -42.21 7.77
N GLU A 676 -26.66 -42.31 8.95
CA GLU A 676 -27.71 -43.29 9.26
C GLU A 676 -29.13 -42.77 9.00
N SER A 677 -29.37 -41.45 9.07
CA SER A 677 -30.73 -40.90 9.01
C SER A 677 -30.95 -39.85 7.91
N GLU A 678 -30.04 -38.89 7.76
CA GLU A 678 -30.26 -37.76 6.86
C GLU A 678 -29.96 -38.13 5.39
N ARG A 679 -28.91 -38.93 5.15
CA ARG A 679 -28.54 -39.41 3.81
C ARG A 679 -29.68 -40.19 3.15
N ASP A 680 -30.27 -41.15 3.86
CA ASP A 680 -31.28 -42.04 3.28
C ASP A 680 -32.63 -41.33 3.08
N SER A 681 -32.94 -40.36 3.97
CA SER A 681 -34.07 -39.45 3.81
C SER A 681 -33.90 -38.54 2.59
N LEU A 682 -32.73 -37.90 2.43
CA LEU A 682 -32.39 -37.04 1.29
C LEU A 682 -32.36 -37.83 -0.02
N ALA A 683 -31.77 -39.03 -0.03
CA ALA A 683 -31.73 -39.90 -1.20
C ALA A 683 -33.13 -40.29 -1.68
N THR A 684 -34.04 -40.60 -0.75
CA THR A 684 -35.44 -40.87 -1.06
C THR A 684 -36.12 -39.64 -1.65
N GLN A 685 -35.99 -38.48 -1.01
CA GLN A 685 -36.58 -37.21 -1.49
C GLN A 685 -36.03 -36.82 -2.88
N TRP A 686 -34.74 -37.03 -3.14
CA TRP A 686 -34.13 -36.75 -4.44
C TRP A 686 -34.58 -37.74 -5.54
N ALA A 687 -34.75 -39.02 -5.19
CA ALA A 687 -35.18 -40.06 -6.13
C ALA A 687 -36.68 -40.00 -6.47
N THR A 688 -37.51 -39.57 -5.51
CA THR A 688 -38.97 -39.51 -5.67
C THR A 688 -39.52 -38.10 -5.88
N GLY A 689 -38.70 -37.07 -5.73
CA GLY A 689 -39.09 -35.67 -5.88
C GLY A 689 -39.47 -35.34 -7.31
N THR A 690 -40.51 -34.52 -7.48
CA THR A 690 -40.80 -33.85 -8.75
C THR A 690 -39.60 -32.98 -9.12
N GLY A 691 -38.95 -33.26 -10.25
CA GLY A 691 -37.83 -32.45 -10.71
C GLY A 691 -38.24 -30.97 -10.80
N VAL A 692 -37.49 -30.10 -10.13
CA VAL A 692 -37.67 -28.65 -10.26
C VAL A 692 -37.26 -28.28 -11.68
N PRO A 693 -38.14 -27.73 -12.52
CA PRO A 693 -37.75 -27.23 -13.83
C PRO A 693 -36.70 -26.15 -13.64
N MET A 694 -35.54 -26.29 -14.28
CA MET A 694 -34.66 -25.15 -14.51
C MET A 694 -35.27 -24.36 -15.66
N GLU A 695 -36.16 -23.43 -15.36
CA GLU A 695 -36.71 -22.55 -16.39
C GLU A 695 -35.58 -21.68 -16.93
N ALA A 696 -35.43 -21.64 -18.26
CA ALA A 696 -34.59 -20.64 -18.87
C ALA A 696 -35.27 -19.29 -18.65
N CYS A 697 -34.58 -18.35 -18.02
CA CYS A 697 -35.07 -16.97 -17.88
C CYS A 697 -35.54 -16.46 -19.25
N SER A 698 -36.84 -16.22 -19.38
CA SER A 698 -37.45 -15.59 -20.56
C SER A 698 -37.44 -14.09 -20.45
#